data_AF-A0A835MH43-F1
#
_entry.id   AF-A0A835MH43-F1
#
_cell.length_a   1.000
_cell.length_b   1.000
_cell.length_c   1.000
_cell.angle_alpha   90.00
_cell.angle_beta   90.00
_cell.angle_gamma   90.00
#
_symmetry.space_group_name_H-M   'P 1'
#
loop_
_entity.id
_entity.type
_entity.pdbx_description
1 polymer ?
#
loop_
_entity_poly.entity_id
_entity_poly.type
_entity_poly.pdbx_seq_one_letter_code
_entity_poly.pdbx_strand_id
1 'polypeptide(L)'
;MVSGSGICVKRVVVDARHHMLGRLASIIAKELLNGQRVVVVRCEEICISGGLVRQKMKYLRFLRKRMNTKPSHGPIHFRAPSKILWRTIRGNKNWKLNSGKCIMRKNCMVVDSSVCALVVCLFEFLMIPHKTKRGEAALARLKVFEGVPPPYDKTKRMVIPDALKVLRLQPGHKYCLLGQLSSEVGWNHYDTIKELEKKRKERAQLVYERKKQLAKLRVKAEKTAEEKLGQANKNIQKPGKGYNPYRKTLPNRTLLVDKSGHGNFSSIQSAIDSIPSENKNWVCIHVRAGTYWEKVKIPYNKPYIILKGEGKRRTKIVWDDHFSTAQSPTFASLADNIVVRSISFVNSYNFPHYNNPRLPAVAAMITGDKTAFYQCGFAGVQDTLWDEAGRHYFKRCTIQGAVDFIFGSGQSIYEGCSIQVLEGGFITAQGRTNPNDANGFVFKGCNVFGNSSVYLGRPWRGYSRVLFYKSNFSNIVDPKGWNAWDFVGHENHITFAEYGNFGPGADTSRRSINVTGKWDKPLNSVMIARSDWIYEQSKVEKELTHMIFPYVIKAYGGILDVRLGDVIHGMVIKLGLVLDVFVGNALVGMYGKYGVVDKAMKVFGFMPETNLVSWNSMICVFSEEKKTEREKETQLIMTNLFVVHCPLIPMLLTYSFSAIENFFGSFDRAVVN
;
A
#
# COMPACT_ATOMS: atom_id res chain seq x y z
N MET A 1 -19.41 26.85 -9.77
CA MET A 1 -18.36 26.09 -9.06
C MET A 1 -19.05 25.10 -8.15
N VAL A 2 -18.78 23.80 -8.29
CA VAL A 2 -18.93 22.81 -7.21
C VAL A 2 -17.66 21.97 -7.27
N SER A 3 -16.86 22.16 -6.23
CA SER A 3 -15.70 21.40 -5.86
C SER A 3 -16.03 19.90 -5.81
N GLY A 4 -15.19 19.09 -6.43
CA GLY A 4 -15.32 17.65 -6.44
C GLY A 4 -13.97 17.03 -6.75
N SER A 5 -13.15 16.93 -5.71
CA SER A 5 -12.20 15.84 -5.49
C SER A 5 -11.73 15.07 -6.74
N GLY A 6 -10.46 15.25 -7.09
CA GLY A 6 -9.72 14.42 -8.06
C GLY A 6 -9.53 12.96 -7.61
N ILE A 7 -10.59 12.33 -7.10
CA ILE A 7 -10.68 10.89 -6.89
C ILE A 7 -11.14 10.29 -8.22
N CYS A 8 -10.28 9.49 -8.84
CA CYS A 8 -10.60 8.73 -10.05
C CYS A 8 -11.94 7.99 -9.87
N VAL A 9 -13.01 8.47 -10.52
CA VAL A 9 -14.33 7.82 -10.50
C VAL A 9 -14.15 6.36 -10.91
N LYS A 10 -14.46 5.43 -10.00
CA LYS A 10 -14.28 3.99 -10.16
C LYS A 10 -15.00 3.52 -11.42
N ARG A 11 -14.27 2.91 -12.36
CA ARG A 11 -14.84 2.38 -13.61
C ARG A 11 -15.71 1.16 -13.31
N VAL A 12 -16.99 1.21 -13.66
CA VAL A 12 -17.93 0.09 -13.50
C VAL A 12 -17.94 -0.73 -14.78
N VAL A 13 -17.71 -2.04 -14.68
CA VAL A 13 -17.79 -2.98 -15.79
C VAL A 13 -19.08 -3.76 -15.67
N VAL A 14 -20.00 -3.58 -16.61
CA VAL A 14 -21.31 -4.24 -16.67
C VAL A 14 -21.25 -5.41 -17.62
N ASP A 15 -21.71 -6.57 -17.15
CA ASP A 15 -21.98 -7.74 -17.96
C ASP A 15 -23.35 -7.63 -18.62
N ALA A 16 -23.42 -7.56 -19.95
CA ALA A 16 -24.69 -7.36 -20.66
C ALA A 16 -25.47 -8.66 -20.90
N ARG A 17 -24.91 -9.82 -20.51
CA ARG A 17 -25.54 -11.13 -20.72
C ARG A 17 -26.97 -11.17 -20.19
N HIS A 18 -27.92 -11.55 -21.03
CA HIS A 18 -29.34 -11.71 -20.69
C HIS A 18 -30.03 -10.44 -20.16
N HIS A 19 -29.50 -9.26 -20.44
CA HIS A 19 -30.18 -8.00 -20.11
C HIS A 19 -31.10 -7.54 -21.24
N MET A 20 -32.20 -6.89 -20.90
CA MET A 20 -33.13 -6.27 -21.84
C MET A 20 -32.55 -4.96 -22.38
N LEU A 21 -32.36 -4.87 -23.70
CA LEU A 21 -31.67 -3.75 -24.38
C LEU A 21 -32.16 -2.36 -23.93
N GLY A 22 -33.48 -2.12 -23.94
CA GLY A 22 -34.04 -0.81 -23.62
C GLY A 22 -33.85 -0.40 -22.16
N ARG A 23 -34.03 -1.33 -21.22
CA ARG A 23 -33.89 -1.05 -19.79
C ARG A 23 -32.43 -0.86 -19.41
N LEU A 24 -31.55 -1.72 -19.95
CA LEU A 24 -30.10 -1.59 -19.77
C LEU A 24 -29.61 -0.23 -20.28
N ALA A 25 -30.04 0.19 -21.47
CA ALA A 25 -29.67 1.48 -22.04
C ALA A 25 -30.13 2.66 -21.18
N SER A 26 -31.34 2.61 -20.65
CA SER A 26 -31.88 3.67 -19.78
C SER A 26 -31.11 3.82 -18.47
N ILE A 27 -30.75 2.70 -17.82
CA ILE A 27 -30.00 2.72 -16.56
C ILE A 27 -28.60 3.26 -16.80
N ILE A 28 -27.92 2.78 -17.85
CA ILE A 28 -26.59 3.26 -18.22
C ILE A 28 -26.62 4.75 -18.57
N ALA A 29 -27.64 5.23 -19.29
CA ALA A 29 -27.76 6.64 -19.63
C ALA A 29 -27.81 7.53 -18.37
N LYS A 30 -28.57 7.12 -17.35
CA LYS A 30 -28.66 7.83 -16.06
C LYS A 30 -27.31 7.87 -15.34
N GLU A 31 -26.62 6.73 -15.26
CA GLU A 31 -25.30 6.63 -14.62
C GLU A 31 -24.23 7.50 -15.31
N LEU A 32 -24.22 7.53 -16.65
CA LEU A 32 -23.27 8.36 -17.41
C LEU A 32 -23.50 9.86 -17.17
N LEU A 33 -24.76 10.30 -17.06
CA LEU A 33 -25.13 11.67 -16.75
C LEU A 33 -24.75 12.07 -15.31
N ASN A 34 -24.75 11.11 -14.38
CA ASN A 34 -24.35 11.30 -12.99
C ASN A 34 -22.83 11.45 -12.78
N GLY A 35 -21.99 11.17 -13.79
CA GLY A 35 -20.53 11.20 -13.60
C GLY A 35 -19.83 9.88 -13.88
N GLN A 36 -20.57 8.78 -13.92
CA GLN A 36 -20.00 7.45 -13.81
C GLN A 36 -19.30 7.01 -15.11
N ARG A 37 -18.15 6.36 -14.99
CA ARG A 37 -17.45 5.71 -16.12
C ARG A 37 -17.93 4.27 -16.24
N VAL A 38 -18.66 3.96 -17.31
CA VAL A 38 -19.30 2.64 -17.52
C VAL A 38 -18.68 1.94 -18.72
N VAL A 39 -18.32 0.68 -18.53
CA VAL A 39 -17.90 -0.23 -19.61
C VAL A 39 -18.87 -1.39 -19.69
N VAL A 40 -19.42 -1.66 -20.87
CA VAL A 40 -20.32 -2.79 -21.09
C VAL A 40 -19.59 -3.84 -21.92
N VAL A 41 -19.61 -5.08 -21.45
CA VAL A 41 -19.02 -6.25 -22.13
C VAL A 41 -20.10 -7.27 -22.46
N ARG A 42 -19.83 -8.13 -23.46
CA ARG A 42 -20.78 -9.13 -23.99
C ARG A 42 -22.07 -8.55 -24.57
N CYS A 43 -21.96 -7.48 -25.37
CA CYS A 43 -23.13 -6.85 -25.98
C CYS A 43 -23.88 -7.79 -26.94
N GLU A 44 -23.24 -8.84 -27.47
CA GLU A 44 -23.84 -9.88 -28.29
C GLU A 44 -24.88 -10.74 -27.54
N GLU A 45 -24.78 -10.83 -26.20
CA GLU A 45 -25.68 -11.62 -25.34
C GLU A 45 -26.87 -10.80 -24.79
N ILE A 46 -27.06 -9.56 -25.27
CA ILE A 46 -28.21 -8.71 -24.92
C ILE A 46 -29.49 -9.26 -25.53
N CYS A 47 -30.62 -9.15 -24.82
CA CYS A 47 -31.93 -9.60 -25.27
C CYS A 47 -32.82 -8.45 -25.79
N ILE A 48 -33.56 -8.74 -26.86
CA ILE A 48 -34.71 -7.94 -27.34
C ILE A 48 -35.98 -8.79 -27.21
N SER A 49 -37.08 -8.18 -26.78
CA SER A 49 -38.38 -8.86 -26.68
C SER A 49 -38.94 -9.19 -28.06
N GLY A 50 -39.61 -10.33 -28.20
CA GLY A 50 -40.14 -10.84 -29.48
C GLY A 50 -39.18 -11.81 -30.18
N GLY A 51 -39.76 -12.70 -30.99
CA GLY A 51 -38.99 -13.72 -31.70
C GLY A 51 -38.08 -13.15 -32.80
N LEU A 52 -37.07 -13.95 -33.18
CA LEU A 52 -36.02 -13.56 -34.14
C LEU A 52 -36.59 -13.08 -35.48
N VAL A 53 -37.53 -13.81 -36.08
CA VAL A 53 -38.11 -13.47 -37.39
C VAL A 53 -38.77 -12.08 -37.36
N ARG A 54 -39.58 -11.80 -36.32
CA ARG A 54 -40.25 -10.51 -36.15
C ARG A 54 -39.23 -9.37 -36.03
N GLN A 55 -38.18 -9.59 -35.22
CA GLN A 55 -37.17 -8.56 -35.01
C GLN A 55 -36.27 -8.35 -36.22
N LYS A 56 -35.95 -9.41 -36.96
CA LYS A 56 -35.27 -9.35 -38.26
C LYS A 56 -36.05 -8.50 -39.25
N MET A 57 -37.35 -8.75 -39.41
CA MET A 57 -38.20 -7.95 -40.32
C MET A 57 -38.26 -6.47 -39.91
N LYS A 58 -38.35 -6.18 -38.61
CA LYS A 58 -38.28 -4.80 -38.09
C LYS A 58 -36.94 -4.14 -38.40
N TYR A 59 -35.84 -4.89 -38.23
CA TYR A 59 -34.49 -4.39 -38.47
C TYR A 59 -34.22 -4.16 -39.97
N LEU A 60 -34.64 -5.07 -40.85
CA LEU A 60 -34.55 -4.91 -42.30
C LEU A 60 -35.37 -3.70 -42.79
N ARG A 61 -36.57 -3.48 -42.23
CA ARG A 61 -37.34 -2.27 -42.51
C ARG A 61 -36.60 -1.00 -42.04
N PHE A 62 -35.89 -1.07 -40.92
CA PHE A 62 -35.06 0.03 -40.44
C PHE A 62 -33.87 0.30 -41.37
N LEU A 63 -33.19 -0.72 -41.88
CA LEU A 63 -32.11 -0.59 -42.87
C LEU A 63 -32.55 0.09 -44.17
N ARG A 64 -33.82 -0.07 -44.55
CA ARG A 64 -34.39 0.57 -45.74
C ARG A 64 -34.68 2.07 -45.56
N LYS A 65 -34.59 2.61 -44.33
CA LYS A 65 -34.86 4.04 -44.08
C LYS A 65 -33.72 4.90 -44.63
N ARG A 66 -34.08 5.90 -45.43
CA ARG A 66 -33.17 6.89 -46.04
C ARG A 66 -33.75 8.30 -45.82
N MET A 67 -32.89 9.31 -45.89
CA MET A 67 -33.36 10.71 -45.87
C MET A 67 -33.96 11.04 -47.23
N ASN A 68 -35.14 11.67 -47.23
CA ASN A 68 -35.87 11.97 -48.47
C ASN A 68 -35.16 13.02 -49.35
N THR A 69 -34.49 13.99 -48.71
CA THR A 69 -33.85 15.13 -49.38
C THR A 69 -32.40 14.87 -49.80
N LYS A 70 -31.62 14.15 -48.99
CA LYS A 70 -30.22 13.80 -49.30
C LYS A 70 -29.89 12.38 -48.85
N PRO A 71 -30.07 11.36 -49.71
CA PRO A 71 -29.86 9.96 -49.35
C PRO A 71 -28.46 9.66 -48.79
N SER A 72 -27.44 10.42 -49.21
CA SER A 72 -26.06 10.32 -48.72
C SER A 72 -25.85 10.83 -47.29
N HIS A 73 -26.76 11.66 -46.74
CA HIS A 73 -26.76 12.10 -45.34
C HIS A 73 -27.80 11.34 -44.49
N GLY A 74 -28.20 10.14 -44.92
CA GLY A 74 -29.17 9.30 -44.21
C GLY A 74 -28.71 8.82 -42.82
N PRO A 75 -29.66 8.27 -42.02
CA PRO A 75 -29.34 7.72 -40.70
C PRO A 75 -28.33 6.57 -40.80
N ILE A 76 -27.30 6.59 -39.94
CA ILE A 76 -26.29 5.54 -39.87
C ILE A 76 -26.90 4.29 -39.23
N HIS A 77 -26.84 3.18 -39.98
CA HIS A 77 -27.42 1.90 -39.59
C HIS A 77 -26.37 0.95 -38.99
N PHE A 78 -26.18 1.03 -37.67
CA PHE A 78 -25.21 0.20 -36.97
C PHE A 78 -25.62 -1.27 -36.86
N ARG A 79 -24.88 -2.19 -37.47
CA ARG A 79 -25.14 -3.64 -37.41
C ARG A 79 -24.48 -4.37 -36.24
N ALA A 80 -23.42 -3.82 -35.66
CA ALA A 80 -22.75 -4.43 -34.50
C ALA A 80 -23.56 -4.26 -33.20
N PRO A 81 -23.71 -5.31 -32.35
CA PRO A 81 -24.50 -5.26 -31.11
C PRO A 81 -24.16 -4.10 -30.17
N SER A 82 -22.88 -3.86 -29.93
CA SER A 82 -22.31 -2.76 -29.13
C SER A 82 -22.69 -1.40 -29.68
N LYS A 83 -22.67 -1.24 -31.01
CA LYS A 83 -23.08 0.00 -31.68
C LYS A 83 -24.60 0.18 -31.68
N ILE A 84 -25.37 -0.93 -31.70
CA ILE A 84 -26.83 -0.89 -31.49
C ILE A 84 -27.15 -0.43 -30.06
N LEU A 85 -26.44 -0.95 -29.05
CA LEU A 85 -26.56 -0.49 -27.66
C LEU A 85 -26.18 0.99 -27.53
N TRP A 86 -25.04 1.39 -28.11
CA TRP A 86 -24.58 2.78 -28.10
C TRP A 86 -25.60 3.73 -28.73
N ARG A 87 -26.19 3.35 -29.88
CA ARG A 87 -27.27 4.12 -30.52
C ARG A 87 -28.49 4.22 -29.62
N THR A 88 -28.82 3.14 -28.92
CA THR A 88 -29.96 3.12 -28.00
C THR A 88 -29.73 4.09 -26.85
N ILE A 89 -28.54 4.11 -26.23
CA ILE A 89 -28.17 5.03 -25.14
C ILE A 89 -28.13 6.51 -25.58
N ARG A 90 -27.62 6.76 -26.80
CA ARG A 90 -27.56 8.10 -27.40
C ARG A 90 -28.95 8.70 -27.64
N GLY A 91 -29.95 7.88 -27.99
CA GLY A 91 -31.23 8.37 -28.50
C GLY A 91 -31.11 9.17 -29.82
N ASN A 92 -32.24 9.55 -30.41
CA ASN A 92 -32.28 10.29 -31.66
C ASN A 92 -32.89 11.67 -31.41
N LYS A 93 -32.05 12.70 -31.20
CA LYS A 93 -32.52 14.08 -31.03
C LYS A 93 -32.76 14.75 -32.38
N ASN A 94 -34.03 14.89 -32.74
CA ASN A 94 -34.55 16.09 -33.38
C ASN A 94 -36.01 16.24 -32.95
N TRP A 95 -36.27 17.03 -31.89
CA TRP A 95 -37.51 17.80 -31.75
C TRP A 95 -37.42 18.77 -30.55
N LYS A 96 -37.57 20.07 -30.79
CA LYS A 96 -38.17 21.01 -29.84
C LYS A 96 -39.68 20.90 -30.08
N LEU A 97 -40.47 20.55 -29.08
CA LEU A 97 -41.94 20.68 -29.13
C LEU A 97 -42.30 22.16 -28.99
N ASN A 98 -42.40 22.87 -30.12
CA ASN A 98 -43.42 23.89 -30.29
C ASN A 98 -44.39 23.34 -31.34
N SER A 99 -45.67 23.21 -31.00
CA SER A 99 -46.76 22.54 -31.73
C SER A 99 -46.89 21.02 -31.52
N GLY A 100 -47.93 20.64 -30.78
CA GLY A 100 -48.27 19.27 -30.36
C GLY A 100 -48.81 18.37 -31.48
N LYS A 101 -47.96 17.96 -32.43
CA LYS A 101 -48.22 16.80 -33.30
C LYS A 101 -46.98 15.90 -33.38
N CYS A 102 -47.07 14.70 -32.79
CA CYS A 102 -46.01 13.69 -32.79
C CYS A 102 -45.82 13.08 -34.19
N ILE A 103 -44.77 13.48 -34.92
CA ILE A 103 -44.31 12.81 -36.16
C ILE A 103 -43.34 11.68 -35.78
N MET A 104 -43.79 10.65 -35.06
CA MET A 104 -42.94 9.50 -34.69
C MET A 104 -43.63 8.13 -34.80
N ARG A 105 -44.55 7.96 -35.75
CA ARG A 105 -44.97 6.60 -36.17
C ARG A 105 -43.96 5.89 -37.09
N LYS A 106 -42.98 6.59 -37.69
CA LYS A 106 -42.20 6.01 -38.80
C LYS A 106 -40.75 5.63 -38.50
N ASN A 107 -40.10 6.10 -37.42
CA ASN A 107 -38.64 5.90 -37.24
C ASN A 107 -38.16 5.05 -36.06
N CYS A 108 -39.01 4.69 -35.10
CA CYS A 108 -38.60 3.89 -33.94
C CYS A 108 -38.78 2.37 -34.19
N MET A 109 -37.73 1.56 -33.96
CA MET A 109 -37.80 0.09 -34.07
C MET A 109 -38.51 -0.56 -32.87
N VAL A 110 -38.75 0.18 -31.79
CA VAL A 110 -38.95 -0.40 -30.45
C VAL A 110 -40.42 -0.54 -30.05
N VAL A 111 -41.39 -0.03 -30.83
CA VAL A 111 -42.78 0.02 -30.34
C VAL A 111 -43.75 -0.58 -31.35
N ASP A 112 -44.44 -1.65 -30.96
CA ASP A 112 -45.74 -2.04 -31.51
C ASP A 112 -46.72 -2.33 -30.38
N SER A 113 -47.87 -1.66 -30.50
CA SER A 113 -49.23 -1.97 -30.04
C SER A 113 -49.59 -1.99 -28.54
N SER A 114 -50.54 -1.08 -28.26
CA SER A 114 -51.71 -1.13 -27.34
C SER A 114 -51.64 -0.76 -25.85
N VAL A 115 -50.50 -0.41 -25.25
CA VAL A 115 -50.50 0.19 -23.87
C VAL A 115 -49.56 1.41 -23.74
N CYS A 116 -48.93 1.84 -24.83
CA CYS A 116 -47.70 2.65 -24.78
C CYS A 116 -47.85 4.11 -25.24
N ALA A 117 -48.89 4.83 -24.83
CA ALA A 117 -48.94 6.28 -25.06
C ALA A 117 -48.33 7.07 -23.88
N LEU A 118 -48.67 6.72 -22.63
CA LEU A 118 -48.15 7.39 -21.43
C LEU A 118 -46.72 6.96 -21.04
N VAL A 119 -46.36 5.69 -21.29
CA VAL A 119 -45.01 5.17 -20.95
C VAL A 119 -43.95 5.63 -21.96
N VAL A 120 -44.32 5.89 -23.23
CA VAL A 120 -43.37 6.34 -24.26
C VAL A 120 -42.95 7.78 -24.04
N CYS A 121 -43.84 8.65 -23.55
CA CYS A 121 -43.49 10.02 -23.17
C CYS A 121 -42.43 10.06 -22.05
N LEU A 122 -42.46 9.13 -21.09
CA LEU A 122 -41.42 9.04 -20.04
C LEU A 122 -40.08 8.48 -20.54
N PHE A 123 -40.08 7.62 -21.58
CA PHE A 123 -38.85 7.07 -22.15
C PHE A 123 -38.11 8.05 -23.07
N GLU A 124 -38.81 8.99 -23.72
CA GLU A 124 -38.17 10.01 -24.58
C GLU A 124 -37.31 11.02 -23.81
N PHE A 125 -37.51 11.18 -22.50
CA PHE A 125 -36.70 12.07 -21.65
C PHE A 125 -35.40 11.46 -21.11
N LEU A 126 -35.15 10.15 -21.29
CA LEU A 126 -34.06 9.42 -20.63
C LEU A 126 -32.81 9.15 -21.51
N MET A 127 -32.78 9.60 -22.76
CA MET A 127 -31.65 9.34 -23.68
C MET A 127 -30.66 10.51 -23.79
N ILE A 128 -29.37 10.22 -23.97
CA ILE A 128 -28.30 11.22 -23.82
C ILE A 128 -28.24 12.22 -25.00
N PRO A 129 -28.38 13.55 -24.76
CA PRO A 129 -28.25 14.57 -25.79
C PRO A 129 -26.85 14.73 -26.40
N HIS A 130 -26.39 13.86 -27.30
CA HIS A 130 -24.98 13.91 -27.79
C HIS A 130 -24.54 15.22 -28.46
N LYS A 131 -25.47 16.05 -28.97
CA LYS A 131 -25.14 17.37 -29.55
C LYS A 131 -24.85 18.44 -28.50
N THR A 132 -25.14 18.20 -27.22
CA THR A 132 -24.81 19.13 -26.14
C THR A 132 -23.48 18.75 -25.53
N LYS A 133 -22.69 19.74 -25.08
CA LYS A 133 -21.39 19.49 -24.41
C LYS A 133 -21.53 18.52 -23.23
N ARG A 134 -22.64 18.61 -22.48
CA ARG A 134 -22.95 17.69 -21.37
C ARG A 134 -23.18 16.25 -21.84
N GLY A 135 -23.93 16.05 -22.93
CA GLY A 135 -24.21 14.72 -23.46
C GLY A 135 -23.01 14.10 -24.17
N GLU A 136 -22.22 14.90 -24.87
CA GLU A 136 -20.94 14.48 -25.44
C GLU A 136 -19.97 14.01 -24.35
N ALA A 137 -19.81 14.79 -23.28
CA ALA A 137 -19.00 14.41 -22.13
C ALA A 137 -19.50 13.15 -21.42
N ALA A 138 -20.82 12.93 -21.37
CA ALA A 138 -21.41 11.71 -20.81
C ALA A 138 -21.14 10.49 -21.71
N LEU A 139 -21.26 10.61 -23.04
CA LEU A 139 -20.95 9.52 -23.97
C LEU A 139 -19.45 9.18 -24.03
N ALA A 140 -18.56 10.17 -23.82
CA ALA A 140 -17.11 9.93 -23.71
C ALA A 140 -16.73 9.00 -22.54
N ARG A 141 -17.60 8.87 -21.53
CA ARG A 141 -17.41 7.98 -20.37
C ARG A 141 -17.88 6.54 -20.62
N LEU A 142 -18.55 6.27 -21.75
CA LEU A 142 -19.08 4.96 -22.11
C LEU A 142 -18.11 4.21 -23.04
N LYS A 143 -17.80 2.95 -22.70
CA LYS A 143 -17.19 1.99 -23.64
C LYS A 143 -18.05 0.75 -23.75
N VAL A 144 -18.20 0.21 -24.95
CA VAL A 144 -19.04 -0.96 -25.24
C VAL A 144 -18.24 -1.94 -26.08
N PHE A 145 -18.28 -3.22 -25.71
CA PHE A 145 -17.50 -4.28 -26.37
C PHE A 145 -18.35 -5.54 -26.59
N GLU A 146 -18.02 -6.24 -27.67
CA GLU A 146 -18.42 -7.63 -27.86
C GLU A 146 -17.42 -8.55 -27.16
N GLY A 147 -17.90 -9.64 -26.57
CA GLY A 147 -17.07 -10.50 -25.73
C GLY A 147 -16.44 -9.73 -24.55
N VAL A 148 -15.34 -10.25 -24.02
CA VAL A 148 -14.63 -9.67 -22.87
C VAL A 148 -13.14 -9.47 -23.18
N PRO A 149 -12.76 -8.30 -23.74
CA PRO A 149 -11.37 -8.02 -24.07
C PRO A 149 -10.50 -7.72 -22.83
N PRO A 150 -9.17 -7.99 -22.86
CA PRO A 150 -8.24 -7.51 -21.84
C PRO A 150 -8.24 -5.97 -21.75
N PRO A 151 -8.19 -5.34 -20.55
CA PRO A 151 -8.00 -5.91 -19.22
C PRO A 151 -9.30 -6.29 -18.48
N TYR A 152 -10.47 -6.26 -19.14
CA TYR A 152 -11.78 -6.48 -18.51
C TYR A 152 -12.09 -7.95 -18.20
N ASP A 153 -11.27 -8.85 -18.71
CA ASP A 153 -11.28 -10.28 -18.43
C ASP A 153 -11.02 -10.57 -16.94
N LYS A 154 -10.06 -9.84 -16.34
CA LYS A 154 -9.66 -9.95 -14.94
C LYS A 154 -10.51 -9.11 -13.98
N THR A 155 -11.27 -8.13 -14.48
CA THR A 155 -12.12 -7.26 -13.64
C THR A 155 -13.43 -7.94 -13.23
N LYS A 156 -13.91 -7.66 -12.01
CA LYS A 156 -15.25 -8.07 -11.57
C LYS A 156 -16.30 -7.35 -12.42
N ARG A 157 -17.15 -8.15 -13.07
CA ARG A 157 -18.26 -7.66 -13.90
C ARG A 157 -19.54 -7.65 -13.07
N MET A 158 -20.29 -6.55 -13.16
CA MET A 158 -21.54 -6.33 -12.45
C MET A 158 -22.72 -6.72 -13.33
N VAL A 159 -23.74 -7.32 -12.74
CA VAL A 159 -25.03 -7.61 -13.37
C VAL A 159 -26.03 -6.60 -12.81
N ILE A 160 -26.91 -6.06 -13.66
CA ILE A 160 -27.94 -5.10 -13.25
C ILE A 160 -29.27 -5.86 -13.15
N PRO A 161 -29.72 -6.22 -11.93
CA PRO A 161 -30.92 -7.05 -11.75
C PRO A 161 -32.16 -6.43 -12.42
N ASP A 162 -32.30 -5.10 -12.33
CA ASP A 162 -33.43 -4.38 -12.90
C ASP A 162 -33.59 -4.50 -14.41
N ALA A 163 -32.52 -4.84 -15.12
CA ALA A 163 -32.53 -5.02 -16.56
C ALA A 163 -32.46 -6.50 -16.97
N LEU A 164 -32.37 -7.47 -16.05
CA LEU A 164 -32.32 -8.89 -16.40
C LEU A 164 -33.62 -9.38 -17.03
N LYS A 165 -33.50 -10.11 -18.14
CA LYS A 165 -34.63 -10.76 -18.83
C LYS A 165 -35.49 -11.58 -17.87
N VAL A 166 -34.87 -12.39 -17.01
CA VAL A 166 -35.58 -13.33 -16.10
C VAL A 166 -36.57 -12.60 -15.20
N LEU A 167 -36.25 -11.38 -14.79
CA LEU A 167 -37.11 -10.58 -13.92
C LEU A 167 -38.15 -9.75 -14.69
N ARG A 168 -37.95 -9.54 -16.00
CA ARG A 168 -38.74 -8.56 -16.79
C ARG A 168 -39.58 -9.17 -17.90
N LEU A 169 -39.31 -10.41 -18.32
CA LEU A 169 -40.11 -11.16 -19.29
C LEU A 169 -40.77 -12.33 -18.58
N GLN A 170 -42.07 -12.51 -18.81
CA GLN A 170 -42.79 -13.67 -18.32
C GLN A 170 -42.22 -14.97 -18.91
N PRO A 171 -42.22 -16.08 -18.16
CA PRO A 171 -41.87 -17.40 -18.69
C PRO A 171 -42.66 -17.71 -19.97
N GLY A 172 -42.00 -18.26 -21.00
CA GLY A 172 -42.62 -18.55 -22.30
C GLY A 172 -42.64 -17.40 -23.32
N HIS A 173 -42.38 -16.14 -22.92
CA HIS A 173 -42.28 -15.06 -23.91
C HIS A 173 -41.04 -15.19 -24.81
N LYS A 174 -41.27 -15.14 -26.11
CA LYS A 174 -40.20 -15.17 -27.13
C LYS A 174 -39.31 -13.93 -27.02
N TYR A 175 -38.02 -14.14 -27.18
CA TYR A 175 -36.98 -13.11 -27.20
C TYR A 175 -35.92 -13.51 -28.23
N CYS A 176 -35.09 -12.56 -28.67
CA CYS A 176 -33.94 -12.83 -29.51
C CYS A 176 -32.67 -12.22 -28.91
N LEU A 177 -31.53 -12.88 -29.13
CA LEU A 177 -30.22 -12.34 -28.77
C LEU A 177 -29.77 -11.33 -29.83
N LEU A 178 -29.15 -10.25 -29.37
CA LEU A 178 -28.72 -9.16 -30.24
C LEU A 178 -27.62 -9.62 -31.21
N GLY A 179 -26.73 -10.52 -30.78
CA GLY A 179 -25.71 -11.11 -31.65
C GLY A 179 -26.31 -11.93 -32.80
N GLN A 180 -27.32 -12.76 -32.52
CA GLN A 180 -28.03 -13.55 -33.54
C GLN A 180 -28.77 -12.65 -34.53
N LEU A 181 -29.50 -11.64 -34.03
CA LEU A 181 -30.17 -10.66 -34.86
C LEU A 181 -29.17 -9.89 -35.75
N SER A 182 -28.02 -9.52 -35.17
CA SER A 182 -26.96 -8.77 -35.87
C SER A 182 -26.34 -9.60 -36.99
N SER A 183 -26.09 -10.89 -36.75
CA SER A 183 -25.60 -11.85 -37.76
C SER A 183 -26.55 -11.92 -38.96
N GLU A 184 -27.85 -12.08 -38.71
CA GLU A 184 -28.91 -12.15 -39.73
C GLU A 184 -29.09 -10.88 -40.57
N VAL A 185 -28.59 -9.73 -40.10
CA VAL A 185 -28.68 -8.44 -40.80
C VAL A 185 -27.34 -7.98 -41.36
N GLY A 186 -26.35 -8.87 -41.41
CA GLY A 186 -25.05 -8.66 -42.06
C GLY A 186 -23.93 -8.20 -41.13
N TRP A 187 -23.83 -8.77 -39.92
CA TRP A 187 -22.68 -8.65 -39.03
C TRP A 187 -21.93 -9.99 -38.91
N ASN A 188 -20.78 -10.09 -39.59
CA ASN A 188 -20.11 -11.38 -39.85
C ASN A 188 -19.18 -11.86 -38.72
N HIS A 189 -19.16 -11.22 -37.55
CA HIS A 189 -18.20 -11.54 -36.48
C HIS A 189 -18.78 -12.41 -35.35
N TYR A 190 -20.05 -12.81 -35.45
CA TYR A 190 -20.75 -13.52 -34.37
C TYR A 190 -20.10 -14.85 -34.01
N ASP A 191 -19.79 -15.68 -35.01
CA ASP A 191 -19.18 -17.00 -34.80
C ASP A 191 -17.75 -16.90 -34.29
N THR A 192 -16.96 -15.97 -34.85
CA THR A 192 -15.58 -15.68 -34.39
C THR A 192 -15.54 -15.29 -32.91
N ILE A 193 -16.46 -14.43 -32.45
CA ILE A 193 -16.52 -14.00 -31.04
C ILE A 193 -16.90 -15.18 -30.14
N LYS A 194 -17.85 -16.02 -30.58
CA LYS A 194 -18.26 -17.22 -29.84
C LYS A 194 -17.11 -18.21 -29.65
N GLU A 195 -16.28 -18.41 -30.66
CA GLU A 195 -15.07 -19.24 -30.57
C GLU A 195 -14.01 -18.66 -29.63
N LEU A 196 -13.73 -17.36 -29.74
CA LEU A 196 -12.77 -16.67 -28.87
C LEU A 196 -13.21 -16.72 -27.39
N GLU A 197 -14.49 -16.53 -27.11
CA GLU A 197 -15.05 -16.64 -25.77
C GLU A 197 -15.01 -18.08 -25.23
N LYS A 198 -15.18 -19.09 -26.08
CA LYS A 198 -15.00 -20.50 -25.71
C LYS A 198 -13.56 -20.78 -25.29
N LYS A 199 -12.58 -20.40 -26.11
CA LYS A 199 -11.13 -20.53 -25.81
C LYS A 199 -10.76 -19.79 -24.51
N ARG A 200 -11.35 -18.62 -24.27
CA ARG A 200 -11.15 -17.85 -23.03
C ARG A 200 -11.65 -18.60 -21.80
N LYS A 201 -12.83 -19.23 -21.87
CA LYS A 201 -13.41 -20.02 -20.76
C LYS A 201 -12.56 -21.25 -20.45
N GLU A 202 -12.07 -21.95 -21.47
CA GLU A 202 -11.17 -23.10 -21.31
C GLU A 202 -9.87 -22.71 -20.59
N ARG A 203 -9.23 -21.60 -21.01
CA ARG A 203 -8.04 -21.06 -20.31
C ARG A 203 -8.33 -20.68 -18.85
N ALA A 204 -9.48 -20.07 -18.58
CA ALA A 204 -9.87 -19.68 -17.22
C ALA A 204 -10.08 -20.91 -16.33
N GLN A 205 -10.63 -21.99 -16.87
CA GLN A 205 -10.84 -23.26 -16.17
C GLN A 205 -9.51 -23.91 -15.77
N LEU A 206 -8.54 -23.98 -16.69
CA LEU A 206 -7.19 -24.50 -16.41
C LEU A 206 -6.49 -23.72 -15.28
N VAL A 207 -6.61 -22.38 -15.29
CA VAL A 207 -6.04 -21.53 -14.22
C VAL A 207 -6.71 -21.80 -12.88
N TYR A 208 -8.04 -22.00 -12.87
CA TYR A 208 -8.79 -22.32 -11.66
C TYR A 208 -8.39 -23.69 -11.09
N GLU A 209 -8.24 -24.70 -11.93
CA GLU A 209 -7.81 -26.05 -11.53
C GLU A 209 -6.39 -26.05 -10.95
N ARG A 210 -5.45 -25.36 -11.59
CA ARG A 210 -4.09 -25.18 -11.06
C ARG A 210 -4.10 -24.49 -9.70
N LYS A 211 -4.91 -23.45 -9.53
CA LYS A 211 -5.05 -22.74 -8.25
C LYS A 211 -5.64 -23.64 -7.16
N LYS A 212 -6.63 -24.45 -7.51
CA LYS A 212 -7.25 -25.45 -6.62
C LYS A 212 -6.23 -26.50 -6.17
N GLN A 213 -5.40 -27.02 -7.08
CA GLN A 213 -4.31 -27.95 -6.75
C GLN A 213 -3.25 -27.32 -5.83
N LEU A 214 -2.80 -26.09 -6.13
CA LEU A 214 -1.82 -25.39 -5.30
C LEU A 214 -2.33 -25.15 -3.87
N ALA A 215 -3.62 -24.82 -3.72
CA ALA A 215 -4.24 -24.65 -2.41
C ALA A 215 -4.25 -25.97 -1.61
N LYS A 216 -4.56 -27.11 -2.25
CA LYS A 216 -4.47 -28.44 -1.63
C LYS A 216 -3.04 -28.75 -1.16
N LEU A 217 -2.04 -28.45 -1.99
CA LEU A 217 -0.62 -28.65 -1.64
C LEU A 217 -0.19 -27.77 -0.47
N ARG A 218 -0.66 -26.52 -0.39
CA ARG A 218 -0.39 -25.63 0.75
C ARG A 218 -0.95 -26.16 2.06
N VAL A 219 -2.21 -26.57 2.07
CA VAL A 219 -2.83 -27.15 3.27
C VAL A 219 -2.09 -28.41 3.73
N LYS A 220 -1.62 -29.24 2.78
CA LYS A 220 -0.78 -30.41 3.11
C LYS A 220 0.55 -29.98 3.75
N ALA A 221 1.23 -28.98 3.18
CA ALA A 221 2.48 -28.46 3.70
C ALA A 221 2.35 -27.80 5.08
N GLU A 222 1.24 -27.09 5.33
CA GLU A 222 0.92 -26.50 6.63
C GLU A 222 0.77 -27.58 7.71
N LYS A 223 0.02 -28.65 7.43
CA LYS A 223 -0.10 -29.80 8.35
C LYS A 223 1.25 -30.44 8.67
N THR A 224 2.09 -30.68 7.65
CA THR A 224 3.44 -31.24 7.85
C THR A 224 4.35 -30.30 8.66
N ALA A 225 4.19 -28.98 8.52
CA ALA A 225 4.94 -28.01 9.31
C ALA A 225 4.50 -28.00 10.78
N GLU A 226 3.18 -28.09 11.04
CA GLU A 226 2.61 -28.18 12.39
C GLU A 226 3.08 -29.45 13.13
N GLU A 227 3.11 -30.60 12.46
CA GLU A 227 3.61 -31.87 13.02
C GLU A 227 5.08 -31.74 13.47
N LYS A 228 5.94 -31.12 12.63
CA LYS A 228 7.35 -30.88 12.94
C LYS A 228 7.53 -29.91 14.11
N LEU A 229 6.69 -28.89 14.21
CA LEU A 229 6.71 -27.89 15.28
C LEU A 229 6.27 -28.50 16.61
N GLY A 230 5.29 -29.42 16.58
CA GLY A 230 4.86 -30.20 17.74
C GLY A 230 5.96 -31.11 18.32
N GLN A 231 6.77 -31.72 17.46
CA GLN A 231 7.94 -32.51 17.89
C GLN A 231 9.06 -31.62 18.47
N ALA A 232 9.32 -30.46 17.88
CA ALA A 232 10.32 -29.51 18.40
C ALA A 232 9.94 -28.94 19.78
N ASN A 233 8.65 -28.71 20.03
CA ASN A 233 8.14 -28.16 21.29
C ASN A 233 8.16 -29.15 22.46
N LYS A 234 8.29 -30.46 22.22
CA LYS A 234 8.46 -31.45 23.30
C LYS A 234 9.86 -31.43 23.94
N ASN A 235 10.84 -30.84 23.27
CA ASN A 235 12.24 -30.80 23.71
C ASN A 235 12.62 -29.54 24.50
N ILE A 236 11.66 -28.68 24.86
CA ILE A 236 11.91 -27.43 25.58
C ILE A 236 11.27 -27.52 26.97
N GLN A 237 12.09 -27.65 28.02
CA GLN A 237 11.66 -27.46 29.41
C GLN A 237 11.14 -26.03 29.59
N LYS A 238 9.92 -25.88 30.12
CA LYS A 238 9.26 -24.59 30.36
C LYS A 238 9.89 -23.87 31.55
N PRO A 239 10.37 -22.61 31.42
CA PRO A 239 10.49 -21.73 32.56
C PRO A 239 9.12 -21.14 32.95
N GLY A 240 9.01 -20.77 34.22
CA GLY A 240 7.76 -20.55 34.97
C GLY A 240 6.81 -19.48 34.43
N LYS A 241 5.55 -19.64 34.88
CA LYS A 241 4.42 -18.74 34.66
C LYS A 241 4.79 -17.30 35.09
N GLY A 242 4.59 -16.35 34.20
CA GLY A 242 4.70 -14.91 34.48
C GLY A 242 5.36 -14.06 33.41
N TYR A 243 5.88 -14.65 32.32
CA TYR A 243 6.54 -13.89 31.26
C TYR A 243 5.60 -13.64 30.07
N ASN A 244 5.19 -12.38 29.89
CA ASN A 244 4.52 -11.91 28.67
C ASN A 244 5.59 -11.27 27.74
N PRO A 245 6.04 -11.93 26.66
CA PRO A 245 7.09 -11.42 25.77
C PRO A 245 6.65 -10.23 24.90
N TYR A 246 5.41 -9.74 25.06
CA TYR A 246 4.80 -8.73 24.18
C TYR A 246 4.57 -7.36 24.84
N ARG A 247 5.05 -7.13 26.07
CA ARG A 247 4.71 -5.92 26.86
C ARG A 247 5.79 -4.83 26.93
N LYS A 248 6.84 -4.85 26.09
CA LYS A 248 8.03 -3.97 26.28
C LYS A 248 8.54 -3.21 25.04
N THR A 249 7.74 -3.00 24.01
CA THR A 249 8.23 -2.36 22.76
C THR A 249 7.57 -1.04 22.38
N LEU A 250 6.60 -0.56 23.16
CA LEU A 250 6.07 0.79 22.98
C LEU A 250 7.07 1.80 23.57
N PRO A 251 7.32 2.95 22.91
CA PRO A 251 7.96 4.05 23.61
C PRO A 251 7.02 4.49 24.73
N ASN A 252 7.44 4.27 25.98
CA ASN A 252 6.64 4.65 27.16
C ASN A 252 6.42 6.17 27.23
N ARG A 253 7.22 6.96 26.49
CA ARG A 253 7.19 8.42 26.50
C ARG A 253 7.66 8.98 25.16
N THR A 254 6.93 9.97 24.63
CA THR A 254 7.34 10.75 23.45
C THR A 254 7.58 12.20 23.85
N LEU A 255 8.73 12.76 23.48
CA LEU A 255 9.13 14.15 23.71
C LEU A 255 9.11 14.89 22.37
N LEU A 256 8.37 16.00 22.28
CA LEU A 256 8.32 16.83 21.07
C LEU A 256 9.36 17.96 21.15
N VAL A 257 10.22 18.05 20.14
CA VAL A 257 11.21 19.12 19.98
C VAL A 257 10.79 20.02 18.83
N ASP A 258 10.61 21.31 19.12
CA ASP A 258 10.15 22.31 18.18
C ASP A 258 10.83 23.66 18.43
N LYS A 259 11.60 24.12 17.45
CA LYS A 259 12.28 25.41 17.49
C LYS A 259 11.31 26.61 17.59
N SER A 260 10.07 26.45 17.14
CA SER A 260 9.04 27.50 17.20
C SER A 260 8.38 27.64 18.58
N GLY A 261 8.77 26.82 19.57
CA GLY A 261 8.26 26.91 20.95
C GLY A 261 6.96 26.16 21.22
N HIS A 262 6.36 25.51 20.22
CA HIS A 262 5.12 24.72 20.39
C HIS A 262 5.37 23.26 20.81
N GLY A 263 6.62 22.92 21.13
CA GLY A 263 7.05 21.58 21.58
C GLY A 263 7.33 21.55 23.08
N ASN A 264 7.63 20.37 23.61
CA ASN A 264 8.11 20.21 24.99
C ASN A 264 9.48 20.88 25.20
N PHE A 265 10.31 20.88 24.15
CA PHE A 265 11.66 21.46 24.15
C PHE A 265 11.91 22.25 22.87
N SER A 266 12.75 23.28 22.95
CA SER A 266 13.19 24.07 21.80
C SER A 266 14.48 23.55 21.15
N SER A 267 15.30 22.79 21.89
CA SER A 267 16.55 22.17 21.43
C SER A 267 16.54 20.64 21.59
N ILE A 268 17.32 19.96 20.77
CA ILE A 268 17.44 18.49 20.80
C ILE A 268 18.24 18.04 22.02
N GLN A 269 19.31 18.78 22.36
CA GLN A 269 20.13 18.45 23.52
C GLN A 269 19.32 18.50 24.83
N SER A 270 18.49 19.54 25.02
CA SER A 270 17.65 19.63 26.24
C SER A 270 16.67 18.48 26.38
N ALA A 271 16.13 17.97 25.27
CA ALA A 271 15.27 16.79 25.29
C ALA A 271 16.03 15.52 25.71
N ILE A 272 17.28 15.34 25.25
CA ILE A 272 18.15 14.24 25.68
C ILE A 272 18.53 14.40 27.15
N ASP A 273 18.82 15.62 27.58
CA ASP A 273 19.20 15.93 28.96
C ASP A 273 18.08 15.59 29.95
N SER A 274 16.81 15.78 29.54
CA SER A 274 15.63 15.42 30.33
C SER A 274 15.42 13.93 30.57
N ILE A 275 16.09 13.06 29.82
CA ILE A 275 16.00 11.60 29.98
C ILE A 275 16.87 11.19 31.18
N PRO A 276 16.34 10.40 32.13
CA PRO A 276 17.10 9.95 33.28
C PRO A 276 18.28 9.06 32.88
N SER A 277 19.35 9.11 33.67
CA SER A 277 20.48 8.18 33.56
C SER A 277 20.00 6.74 33.77
N GLU A 278 20.66 5.79 33.10
CA GLU A 278 20.38 4.35 33.11
C GLU A 278 18.95 3.98 32.70
N ASN A 279 18.39 4.75 31.77
CA ASN A 279 17.08 4.50 31.22
C ASN A 279 16.98 3.09 30.63
N LYS A 280 15.92 2.35 30.97
CA LYS A 280 15.65 0.98 30.46
C LYS A 280 14.42 0.90 29.56
N ASN A 281 13.75 2.03 29.33
CA ASN A 281 12.52 2.11 28.56
C ASN A 281 12.73 2.90 27.27
N TRP A 282 12.10 2.51 26.17
CA TRP A 282 12.21 3.28 24.94
C TRP A 282 11.60 4.68 25.11
N VAL A 283 12.38 5.71 24.81
CA VAL A 283 11.93 7.12 24.76
C VAL A 283 12.05 7.63 23.33
N CYS A 284 10.95 8.15 22.78
CA CYS A 284 10.95 8.72 21.44
C CYS A 284 11.08 10.24 21.49
N ILE A 285 12.17 10.79 20.97
CA ILE A 285 12.34 12.23 20.75
C ILE A 285 11.91 12.54 19.31
N HIS A 286 10.77 13.20 19.16
CA HIS A 286 10.26 13.63 17.87
C HIS A 286 10.69 15.06 17.57
N VAL A 287 11.51 15.24 16.53
CA VAL A 287 12.07 16.54 16.12
C VAL A 287 11.30 17.06 14.92
N ARG A 288 10.69 18.25 15.06
CA ARG A 288 9.96 18.90 13.96
C ARG A 288 10.91 19.32 12.82
N ALA A 289 10.32 19.64 11.67
CA ALA A 289 11.09 20.16 10.54
C ALA A 289 11.77 21.48 10.91
N GLY A 290 13.08 21.58 10.65
CA GLY A 290 13.88 22.75 11.00
C GLY A 290 15.37 22.48 10.90
N THR A 291 16.15 23.57 10.89
CA THR A 291 17.60 23.54 11.02
C THR A 291 17.99 23.90 12.45
N TYR A 292 18.56 22.91 13.13
CA TYR A 292 19.02 22.98 14.52
C TYR A 292 20.53 23.20 14.51
N TRP A 293 20.94 24.39 14.94
CA TRP A 293 22.34 24.78 15.06
C TRP A 293 22.79 24.49 16.48
N GLU A 294 23.15 23.24 16.73
CA GLU A 294 23.58 22.75 18.05
C GLU A 294 24.46 21.52 17.90
N LYS A 295 25.37 21.32 18.85
CA LYS A 295 26.04 20.03 19.03
C LYS A 295 25.17 19.12 19.88
N VAL A 296 24.99 17.89 19.42
CA VAL A 296 24.15 16.91 20.12
C VAL A 296 24.98 15.71 20.56
N LYS A 297 24.98 15.43 21.85
CA LYS A 297 25.68 14.29 22.45
C LYS A 297 24.70 13.43 23.25
N ILE A 298 24.62 12.15 22.88
CA ILE A 298 23.94 11.12 23.66
C ILE A 298 25.01 10.42 24.50
N PRO A 299 25.06 10.65 25.83
CA PRO A 299 26.05 10.05 26.70
C PRO A 299 25.77 8.56 26.92
N TYR A 300 26.81 7.77 27.19
CA TYR A 300 26.75 6.30 27.30
C TYR A 300 25.70 5.79 28.31
N ASN A 301 25.44 6.59 29.35
CA ASN A 301 24.48 6.26 30.41
C ASN A 301 23.01 6.50 30.03
N LYS A 302 22.70 6.87 28.77
CA LYS A 302 21.32 7.10 28.31
C LYS A 302 20.92 6.22 27.12
N PRO A 303 20.79 4.89 27.31
CA PRO A 303 20.38 3.98 26.25
C PRO A 303 18.86 4.02 25.97
N TYR A 304 18.44 3.33 24.91
CA TYR A 304 17.03 3.17 24.49
C TYR A 304 16.34 4.47 24.04
N ILE A 305 17.00 5.25 23.18
CA ILE A 305 16.45 6.49 22.63
C ILE A 305 16.13 6.31 21.14
N ILE A 306 14.94 6.75 20.74
CA ILE A 306 14.53 6.88 19.34
C ILE A 306 14.54 8.36 18.97
N LEU A 307 15.46 8.80 18.13
CA LEU A 307 15.51 10.17 17.61
C LEU A 307 14.88 10.22 16.22
N LYS A 308 13.71 10.87 16.09
CA LYS A 308 12.88 10.82 14.87
C LYS A 308 12.58 12.22 14.33
N GLY A 309 13.13 12.53 13.16
CA GLY A 309 12.81 13.75 12.41
C GLY A 309 11.59 13.63 11.50
N GLU A 310 11.14 14.77 10.97
CA GLU A 310 10.05 14.87 9.97
C GLU A 310 10.52 14.65 8.52
N GLY A 311 11.76 14.23 8.31
CA GLY A 311 12.31 13.91 6.99
C GLY A 311 13.75 14.42 6.84
N LYS A 312 14.62 13.61 6.22
CA LYS A 312 16.05 13.93 6.08
C LYS A 312 16.34 15.27 5.38
N ARG A 313 15.46 15.71 4.47
CA ARG A 313 15.62 17.01 3.78
C ARG A 313 15.10 18.20 4.58
N ARG A 314 14.22 17.94 5.56
CA ARG A 314 13.46 18.95 6.32
C ARG A 314 14.02 19.17 7.73
N THR A 315 14.60 18.13 8.35
CA THR A 315 15.19 18.18 9.69
C THR A 315 16.70 17.98 9.59
N LYS A 316 17.46 19.00 9.99
CA LYS A 316 18.93 19.00 9.94
C LYS A 316 19.53 19.46 11.27
N ILE A 317 20.57 18.79 11.71
CA ILE A 317 21.45 19.23 12.81
C ILE A 317 22.75 19.67 12.18
N VAL A 318 23.17 20.90 12.47
CA VAL A 318 24.28 21.57 11.79
C VAL A 318 25.22 22.18 12.82
N TRP A 319 26.52 21.97 12.63
CA TRP A 319 27.59 22.61 13.39
C TRP A 319 28.87 22.70 12.54
N ASP A 320 29.87 23.49 12.91
CA ASP A 320 31.06 23.83 12.11
C ASP A 320 32.40 23.64 12.83
N ASP A 321 32.43 22.79 13.87
CA ASP A 321 33.66 22.52 14.63
C ASP A 321 34.62 21.59 13.88
N HIS A 322 35.91 21.73 14.14
CA HIS A 322 36.99 21.13 13.37
C HIS A 322 38.26 20.88 14.23
N PHE A 323 39.37 20.52 13.58
CA PHE A 323 40.69 20.28 14.19
C PHE A 323 40.82 18.96 14.94
N SER A 324 40.21 18.83 16.14
CA SER A 324 40.26 17.58 16.91
C SER A 324 39.12 16.65 16.53
N THR A 325 39.45 15.46 16.00
CA THR A 325 38.46 14.46 15.56
C THR A 325 37.45 14.12 16.68
N ALA A 326 37.87 14.14 17.95
CA ALA A 326 37.02 13.86 19.11
C ALA A 326 36.10 15.01 19.54
N GLN A 327 36.45 16.27 19.25
CA GLN A 327 35.63 17.45 19.60
C GLN A 327 34.74 17.93 18.45
N SER A 328 35.19 17.70 17.21
CA SER A 328 34.49 18.09 15.98
C SER A 328 33.09 17.48 15.72
N PRO A 329 32.67 16.32 16.28
CA PRO A 329 31.40 15.71 15.91
C PRO A 329 30.19 16.62 16.18
N THR A 330 29.40 16.89 15.13
CA THR A 330 28.10 17.59 15.28
C THR A 330 27.10 16.75 16.07
N PHE A 331 27.08 15.44 15.83
CA PHE A 331 26.31 14.47 16.57
C PHE A 331 27.21 13.36 17.11
N ALA A 332 27.14 13.07 18.40
CA ALA A 332 27.89 11.98 19.03
C ALA A 332 26.94 11.04 19.77
N SER A 333 26.96 9.75 19.42
CA SER A 333 26.17 8.71 20.07
C SER A 333 27.06 7.69 20.77
N LEU A 334 27.17 7.83 22.08
CA LEU A 334 27.94 6.94 22.95
C LEU A 334 27.10 5.82 23.58
N ALA A 335 25.77 5.95 23.58
CA ALA A 335 24.87 5.01 24.24
C ALA A 335 24.47 3.83 23.35
N ASP A 336 24.18 2.70 24.00
CA ASP A 336 23.67 1.50 23.34
C ASP A 336 22.17 1.62 23.02
N ASN A 337 21.71 0.81 22.06
CA ASN A 337 20.31 0.69 21.67
C ASN A 337 19.69 2.03 21.21
N ILE A 338 20.39 2.73 20.32
CA ILE A 338 19.93 4.00 19.77
C ILE A 338 19.33 3.79 18.38
N VAL A 339 18.20 4.45 18.11
CA VAL A 339 17.55 4.41 16.79
C VAL A 339 17.34 5.82 16.28
N VAL A 340 17.93 6.16 15.15
CA VAL A 340 17.78 7.47 14.51
C VAL A 340 17.04 7.33 13.19
N ARG A 341 16.07 8.22 12.94
CA ARG A 341 15.27 8.19 11.72
C ARG A 341 15.09 9.56 11.10
N SER A 342 15.25 9.64 9.78
CA SER A 342 14.79 10.78 8.98
C SER A 342 15.34 12.15 9.42
N ILE A 343 16.60 12.17 9.88
CA ILE A 343 17.35 13.38 10.26
C ILE A 343 18.64 13.42 9.45
N SER A 344 19.11 14.62 9.11
CA SER A 344 20.45 14.81 8.56
C SER A 344 21.39 15.47 9.55
N PHE A 345 22.61 14.98 9.62
CA PHE A 345 23.72 15.54 10.38
C PHE A 345 24.71 16.17 9.41
N VAL A 346 25.06 17.42 9.64
CA VAL A 346 25.89 18.21 8.72
C VAL A 346 26.98 18.89 9.51
N ASN A 347 28.24 18.66 9.13
CA ASN A 347 29.33 19.52 9.54
C ASN A 347 29.58 20.56 8.44
N SER A 348 29.35 21.85 8.73
CA SER A 348 29.40 22.94 7.75
C SER A 348 30.76 23.62 7.61
N TYR A 349 31.81 23.17 8.31
CA TYR A 349 33.13 23.80 8.27
C TYR A 349 33.71 23.94 6.85
N ASN A 350 33.58 22.89 6.05
CA ASN A 350 34.01 22.82 4.64
C ASN A 350 32.87 22.47 3.68
N PHE A 351 31.61 22.54 4.13
CA PHE A 351 30.45 22.11 3.36
C PHE A 351 29.33 23.16 3.43
N PRO A 352 28.80 23.69 2.31
CA PRO A 352 29.14 23.36 0.92
C PRO A 352 30.32 24.18 0.34
N HIS A 353 30.93 25.07 1.14
CA HIS A 353 31.97 26.00 0.70
C HIS A 353 33.37 25.51 1.13
N TYR A 354 34.32 25.47 0.19
CA TYR A 354 35.67 24.90 0.37
C TYR A 354 36.74 25.98 0.59
N ASN A 355 36.41 27.02 1.34
CA ASN A 355 37.29 28.18 1.50
C ASN A 355 38.31 28.01 2.64
N ASN A 356 38.08 27.04 3.53
CA ASN A 356 38.92 26.81 4.70
C ASN A 356 39.96 25.71 4.41
N PRO A 357 41.09 25.69 5.15
CA PRO A 357 42.04 24.59 5.05
C PRO A 357 41.35 23.26 5.33
N ARG A 358 41.79 22.22 4.62
CA ARG A 358 41.21 20.89 4.73
C ARG A 358 41.63 20.25 6.04
N LEU A 359 40.74 20.30 7.03
CA LEU A 359 40.92 19.72 8.36
C LEU A 359 39.82 18.68 8.65
N PRO A 360 40.09 17.70 9.55
CA PRO A 360 39.08 16.77 10.04
C PRO A 360 37.87 17.49 10.62
N ALA A 361 36.67 17.14 10.14
CA ALA A 361 35.41 17.78 10.53
C ALA A 361 34.27 16.76 10.53
N VAL A 362 34.03 16.14 11.70
CA VAL A 362 33.09 15.01 11.83
C VAL A 362 31.64 15.50 11.88
N ALA A 363 30.77 14.90 11.07
CA ALA A 363 29.33 15.17 11.12
C ALA A 363 28.63 14.27 12.15
N ALA A 364 29.00 13.00 12.20
CA ALA A 364 28.48 12.08 13.21
C ALA A 364 29.54 11.09 13.70
N MET A 365 29.61 10.91 15.02
CA MET A 365 30.42 9.90 15.70
C MET A 365 29.52 8.90 16.41
N ILE A 366 29.79 7.60 16.23
CA ILE A 366 28.94 6.52 16.73
C ILE A 366 29.83 5.42 17.32
N THR A 367 29.59 5.06 18.58
CA THR A 367 30.39 4.05 19.30
C THR A 367 29.54 3.08 20.15
N GLY A 368 28.27 3.43 20.42
CA GLY A 368 27.36 2.60 21.21
C GLY A 368 26.79 1.41 20.43
N ASP A 369 26.67 0.26 21.08
CA ASP A 369 26.28 -1.00 20.45
C ASP A 369 24.78 -1.03 20.09
N LYS A 370 24.43 -1.79 19.05
CA LYS A 370 23.06 -1.92 18.52
C LYS A 370 22.43 -0.58 18.12
N THR A 371 23.23 0.28 17.47
CA THR A 371 22.75 1.56 16.96
C THR A 371 22.28 1.44 15.51
N ALA A 372 21.09 1.97 15.19
CA ALA A 372 20.52 1.88 13.86
C ALA A 372 20.07 3.24 13.30
N PHE A 373 20.42 3.51 12.04
CA PHE A 373 20.07 4.71 11.30
C PHE A 373 19.20 4.36 10.10
N TYR A 374 18.02 4.99 10.01
CA TYR A 374 17.07 4.77 8.92
C TYR A 374 16.79 6.07 8.18
N GLN A 375 17.07 6.07 6.87
CA GLN A 375 16.81 7.22 6.00
C GLN A 375 17.45 8.52 6.50
N CYS A 376 18.62 8.43 7.13
CA CYS A 376 19.35 9.60 7.63
C CYS A 376 20.26 10.19 6.54
N GLY A 377 20.67 11.44 6.74
CA GLY A 377 21.70 12.10 5.94
C GLY A 377 22.95 12.37 6.75
N PHE A 378 24.12 12.23 6.15
CA PHE A 378 25.41 12.62 6.71
C PHE A 378 26.15 13.42 5.65
N ALA A 379 26.55 14.64 5.99
CA ALA A 379 27.21 15.54 5.06
C ALA A 379 28.42 16.21 5.70
N GLY A 380 29.54 16.15 5.00
CA GLY A 380 30.82 16.75 5.36
C GLY A 380 31.78 16.63 4.19
N VAL A 381 33.08 16.82 4.42
CA VAL A 381 34.12 16.70 3.39
C VAL A 381 35.19 15.70 3.78
N GLN A 382 35.91 15.96 4.86
CA GLN A 382 36.85 15.02 5.47
C GLN A 382 36.26 14.45 6.75
N ASP A 383 36.41 13.15 6.97
CA ASP A 383 36.03 12.45 8.21
C ASP A 383 34.54 12.60 8.56
N THR A 384 33.65 12.54 7.57
CA THR A 384 32.21 12.85 7.76
C THR A 384 31.51 11.93 8.77
N LEU A 385 31.68 10.63 8.64
CA LEU A 385 31.05 9.63 9.49
C LEU A 385 32.12 8.80 10.20
N TRP A 386 32.23 9.04 11.50
CA TRP A 386 33.08 8.27 12.39
C TRP A 386 32.29 7.11 13.02
N ASP A 387 32.40 5.95 12.38
CA ASP A 387 31.82 4.67 12.78
C ASP A 387 32.82 3.90 13.67
N GLU A 388 32.94 4.34 14.92
CA GLU A 388 34.05 3.99 15.81
C GLU A 388 34.01 2.54 16.29
N ALA A 389 33.04 2.15 17.14
CA ALA A 389 32.99 0.83 17.76
C ALA A 389 31.54 0.37 17.93
N GLY A 390 31.30 -0.94 18.12
CA GLY A 390 29.95 -1.49 18.29
C GLY A 390 29.30 -1.98 17.00
N ARG A 391 28.07 -2.51 17.10
CA ARG A 391 27.31 -3.04 15.97
C ARG A 391 26.34 -2.01 15.42
N HIS A 392 26.56 -1.59 14.19
CA HIS A 392 25.74 -0.54 13.57
C HIS A 392 25.03 -1.00 12.31
N TYR A 393 23.84 -0.42 12.10
CA TYR A 393 23.05 -0.70 10.91
C TYR A 393 22.54 0.59 10.27
N PHE A 394 22.94 0.84 9.03
CA PHE A 394 22.55 2.00 8.24
C PHE A 394 21.68 1.54 7.07
N LYS A 395 20.45 2.04 6.98
CA LYS A 395 19.50 1.64 5.93
C LYS A 395 18.97 2.83 5.17
N ARG A 396 19.16 2.83 3.85
CA ARG A 396 18.70 3.90 2.94
C ARG A 396 19.20 5.29 3.33
N CYS A 397 20.37 5.37 3.95
CA CYS A 397 21.01 6.62 4.33
C CYS A 397 21.70 7.27 3.13
N THR A 398 21.92 8.58 3.19
CA THR A 398 22.74 9.34 2.24
C THR A 398 23.98 9.81 2.95
N ILE A 399 25.16 9.47 2.44
CA ILE A 399 26.46 9.83 3.03
C ILE A 399 27.23 10.61 1.96
N GLN A 400 27.68 11.81 2.29
CA GLN A 400 28.38 12.72 1.38
C GLN A 400 29.74 13.09 1.97
N GLY A 401 30.80 12.99 1.16
CA GLY A 401 32.14 13.37 1.57
C GLY A 401 33.17 13.20 0.46
N ALA A 402 34.45 13.32 0.80
CA ALA A 402 35.56 13.24 -0.15
C ALA A 402 36.73 12.37 0.35
N VAL A 403 37.32 12.66 1.51
CA VAL A 403 38.46 11.90 2.06
C VAL A 403 38.06 11.23 3.36
N ASP A 404 38.31 9.92 3.45
CA ASP A 404 38.06 9.05 4.60
C ASP A 404 36.70 9.27 5.26
N PHE A 405 35.70 9.57 4.43
CA PHE A 405 34.45 10.12 4.96
C PHE A 405 33.55 9.06 5.62
N ILE A 406 33.92 7.78 5.54
CA ILE A 406 33.43 6.69 6.40
C ILE A 406 34.64 6.00 7.02
N PHE A 407 34.88 6.18 8.31
CA PHE A 407 36.08 5.66 8.97
C PHE A 407 35.78 5.16 10.39
N GLY A 408 36.66 4.31 10.92
CA GLY A 408 36.53 3.74 12.27
C GLY A 408 36.66 2.21 12.29
N SER A 409 36.32 1.58 13.42
CA SER A 409 36.48 0.14 13.67
C SER A 409 35.16 -0.54 14.08
N GLY A 410 34.01 0.03 13.69
CA GLY A 410 32.69 -0.56 13.92
C GLY A 410 32.44 -1.87 13.16
N GLN A 411 31.49 -2.67 13.67
CA GLN A 411 30.92 -3.83 12.96
C GLN A 411 29.63 -3.40 12.28
N SER A 412 29.73 -2.92 11.04
CA SER A 412 28.68 -2.09 10.47
C SER A 412 28.18 -2.58 9.11
N ILE A 413 26.87 -2.54 8.94
CA ILE A 413 26.20 -2.88 7.69
C ILE A 413 25.51 -1.64 7.12
N TYR A 414 25.87 -1.30 5.89
CA TYR A 414 25.27 -0.23 5.09
C TYR A 414 24.41 -0.85 4.00
N GLU A 415 23.09 -0.80 4.13
CA GLU A 415 22.14 -1.43 3.20
C GLU A 415 21.33 -0.41 2.40
N GLY A 416 21.46 -0.45 1.07
CA GLY A 416 20.71 0.41 0.17
C GLY A 416 21.05 1.90 0.32
N CYS A 417 22.25 2.22 0.81
CA CYS A 417 22.69 3.59 1.04
C CYS A 417 23.16 4.26 -0.27
N SER A 418 23.03 5.58 -0.33
CA SER A 418 23.54 6.43 -1.41
C SER A 418 24.82 7.10 -0.92
N ILE A 419 25.94 6.75 -1.54
CA ILE A 419 27.27 7.26 -1.21
C ILE A 419 27.64 8.27 -2.29
N GLN A 420 27.69 9.54 -1.93
CA GLN A 420 27.99 10.63 -2.84
C GLN A 420 29.39 11.17 -2.59
N VAL A 421 30.24 11.06 -3.61
CA VAL A 421 31.60 11.59 -3.59
C VAL A 421 31.59 13.00 -4.15
N LEU A 422 32.05 13.95 -3.33
CA LEU A 422 32.09 15.37 -3.67
C LEU A 422 33.35 15.72 -4.47
N GLU A 423 34.50 15.24 -4.00
CA GLU A 423 35.82 15.46 -4.59
C GLU A 423 36.67 14.19 -4.49
N GLY A 424 37.84 14.19 -5.13
CA GLY A 424 38.73 13.03 -5.11
C GLY A 424 39.21 12.66 -3.70
N GLY A 425 39.31 11.36 -3.43
CA GLY A 425 39.73 10.84 -2.14
C GLY A 425 39.38 9.36 -1.95
N PHE A 426 38.97 9.02 -0.74
CA PHE A 426 38.75 7.65 -0.28
C PHE A 426 37.39 7.54 0.41
N ILE A 427 36.60 6.53 0.03
CA ILE A 427 35.27 6.31 0.64
C ILE A 427 35.42 5.77 2.06
N THR A 428 36.23 4.71 2.23
CA THR A 428 36.37 4.04 3.53
C THR A 428 37.79 4.07 4.07
N ALA A 429 37.94 4.31 5.37
CA ALA A 429 39.18 4.10 6.12
C ALA A 429 38.91 3.22 7.36
N GLN A 430 38.88 1.90 7.15
CA GLN A 430 38.52 0.97 8.22
C GLN A 430 39.75 0.63 9.08
N GLY A 431 39.57 0.68 10.40
CA GLY A 431 40.64 0.64 11.40
C GLY A 431 40.70 -0.63 12.25
N ARG A 432 40.48 -1.82 11.68
CA ARG A 432 40.65 -3.10 12.41
C ARG A 432 42.13 -3.37 12.69
N THR A 433 42.43 -3.69 13.94
CA THR A 433 43.80 -3.90 14.44
C THR A 433 44.17 -5.37 14.67
N ASN A 434 43.20 -6.24 14.97
CA ASN A 434 43.46 -7.67 15.22
C ASN A 434 42.73 -8.56 14.19
N PRO A 435 43.37 -9.62 13.66
CA PRO A 435 42.74 -10.54 12.72
C PRO A 435 41.51 -11.26 13.29
N ASN A 436 41.47 -11.47 14.61
CA ASN A 436 40.38 -12.18 15.30
C ASN A 436 39.13 -11.31 15.54
N ASP A 437 39.23 -9.99 15.36
CA ASP A 437 38.09 -9.10 15.61
C ASP A 437 36.98 -9.31 14.57
N ALA A 438 35.75 -9.34 15.03
CA ALA A 438 34.56 -9.51 14.18
C ALA A 438 34.13 -8.23 13.44
N ASN A 439 34.78 -7.09 13.69
CA ASN A 439 34.45 -5.77 13.14
C ASN A 439 34.89 -5.57 11.68
N GLY A 440 34.28 -4.61 11.00
CA GLY A 440 34.47 -4.39 9.57
C GLY A 440 33.23 -3.77 8.94
N PHE A 441 33.38 -3.26 7.72
CA PHE A 441 32.31 -2.58 7.01
C PHE A 441 31.76 -3.42 5.86
N VAL A 442 30.44 -3.54 5.79
CA VAL A 442 29.74 -4.26 4.72
C VAL A 442 28.77 -3.32 4.03
N PHE A 443 28.99 -3.07 2.75
CA PHE A 443 28.11 -2.27 1.89
C PHE A 443 27.29 -3.19 0.99
N LYS A 444 25.98 -3.21 1.19
CA LYS A 444 25.05 -4.11 0.52
C LYS A 444 24.05 -3.34 -0.31
N GLY A 445 24.07 -3.52 -1.63
CA GLY A 445 23.12 -2.86 -2.53
C GLY A 445 23.22 -1.33 -2.51
N CYS A 446 24.40 -0.79 -2.22
CA CYS A 446 24.64 0.65 -2.18
C CYS A 446 24.85 1.23 -3.58
N ASN A 447 24.70 2.54 -3.73
CA ASN A 447 24.97 3.27 -4.96
C ASN A 447 26.07 4.30 -4.73
N VAL A 448 27.21 4.14 -5.43
CA VAL A 448 28.39 5.03 -5.34
C VAL A 448 28.44 5.92 -6.58
N PHE A 449 28.31 7.24 -6.38
CA PHE A 449 28.28 8.23 -7.44
C PHE A 449 28.88 9.57 -7.01
N GLY A 450 29.22 10.43 -7.96
CA GLY A 450 29.97 11.65 -7.71
C GLY A 450 30.54 12.25 -8.98
N ASN A 451 31.36 13.31 -8.83
CA ASN A 451 31.90 14.07 -9.95
C ASN A 451 33.43 13.93 -10.12
N SER A 452 34.11 13.22 -9.21
CA SER A 452 35.58 13.13 -9.17
C SER A 452 36.04 11.69 -8.92
N SER A 453 37.25 11.37 -9.39
CA SER A 453 37.84 10.02 -9.22
C SER A 453 38.05 9.68 -7.74
N VAL A 454 37.73 8.45 -7.35
CA VAL A 454 37.74 8.02 -5.94
C VAL A 454 38.26 6.58 -5.79
N TYR A 455 38.91 6.32 -4.67
CA TYR A 455 39.21 4.96 -4.22
C TYR A 455 38.10 4.45 -3.29
N LEU A 456 37.76 3.17 -3.39
CA LEU A 456 36.81 2.49 -2.52
C LEU A 456 37.26 2.55 -1.05
N GLY A 457 38.58 2.53 -0.81
CA GLY A 457 39.11 2.75 0.52
C GLY A 457 40.61 2.59 0.64
N ARG A 458 41.08 2.88 1.85
CA ARG A 458 42.45 2.66 2.30
C ARG A 458 42.48 2.06 3.71
N PRO A 459 43.49 1.27 4.09
CA PRO A 459 43.59 0.69 5.41
C PRO A 459 44.05 1.74 6.42
N TRP A 460 43.23 2.06 7.42
CA TRP A 460 43.68 2.91 8.53
C TRP A 460 44.55 2.13 9.53
N ARG A 461 44.33 0.82 9.64
CA ARG A 461 45.07 -0.12 10.49
C ARG A 461 45.37 -1.41 9.72
N GLY A 462 46.34 -2.19 10.21
CA GLY A 462 46.96 -3.30 9.47
C GLY A 462 46.06 -4.50 9.12
N TYR A 463 44.87 -4.63 9.72
CA TYR A 463 43.93 -5.72 9.44
C TYR A 463 42.60 -5.22 8.88
N SER A 464 42.63 -4.08 8.20
CA SER A 464 41.44 -3.40 7.66
C SER A 464 40.53 -4.34 6.88
N ARG A 465 39.21 -4.23 7.08
CA ARG A 465 38.23 -5.13 6.47
C ARG A 465 37.00 -4.42 5.94
N VAL A 466 36.82 -4.49 4.61
CA VAL A 466 35.71 -3.85 3.89
C VAL A 466 35.20 -4.74 2.77
N LEU A 467 33.87 -4.86 2.67
CA LEU A 467 33.20 -5.64 1.63
C LEU A 467 32.12 -4.81 0.92
N PHE A 468 32.18 -4.73 -0.40
CA PHE A 468 31.10 -4.25 -1.25
C PHE A 468 30.38 -5.43 -1.93
N TYR A 469 29.10 -5.62 -1.62
CA TYR A 469 28.26 -6.71 -2.11
C TYR A 469 27.06 -6.19 -2.89
N LYS A 470 26.93 -6.61 -4.16
CA LYS A 470 25.82 -6.27 -5.06
C LYS A 470 25.53 -4.78 -5.14
N SER A 471 26.56 -3.95 -5.11
CA SER A 471 26.47 -2.49 -5.14
C SER A 471 26.72 -1.94 -6.54
N ASN A 472 26.19 -0.75 -6.83
CA ASN A 472 26.35 -0.06 -8.10
C ASN A 472 27.49 0.97 -8.01
N PHE A 473 28.44 0.91 -8.93
CA PHE A 473 29.56 1.85 -9.04
C PHE A 473 29.48 2.62 -10.35
N SER A 474 29.37 3.94 -10.26
CA SER A 474 29.58 4.84 -11.41
C SER A 474 31.07 4.87 -11.84
N ASN A 475 31.36 5.52 -12.96
CA ASN A 475 32.69 5.56 -13.60
C ASN A 475 33.74 6.40 -12.84
N ILE A 476 33.43 6.80 -11.62
CA ILE A 476 34.31 7.57 -10.76
C ILE A 476 35.28 6.69 -9.96
N VAL A 477 34.98 5.39 -9.83
CA VAL A 477 35.86 4.48 -9.06
C VAL A 477 37.13 4.26 -9.87
N ASP A 478 38.27 4.61 -9.28
CA ASP A 478 39.58 4.42 -9.90
C ASP A 478 39.76 2.93 -10.27
N PRO A 479 40.31 2.58 -11.45
CA PRO A 479 40.52 1.19 -11.83
C PRO A 479 41.33 0.37 -10.83
N LYS A 480 42.28 1.00 -10.11
CA LYS A 480 43.01 0.36 -9.00
C LYS A 480 42.08 -0.03 -7.85
N GLY A 481 41.00 0.72 -7.66
CA GLY A 481 39.92 0.50 -6.68
C GLY A 481 40.34 0.81 -5.25
N TRP A 482 41.46 0.26 -4.79
CA TRP A 482 41.93 0.34 -3.42
C TRP A 482 43.35 0.91 -3.36
N ASN A 483 43.70 1.50 -2.22
CA ASN A 483 45.03 2.02 -1.95
C ASN A 483 45.57 1.42 -0.65
N ALA A 484 46.80 0.88 -0.67
CA ALA A 484 47.39 0.19 0.48
C ALA A 484 47.95 1.14 1.57
N TRP A 485 47.97 2.45 1.33
CA TRP A 485 48.52 3.47 2.24
C TRP A 485 49.94 3.10 2.70
N ASP A 486 50.22 3.14 4.00
CA ASP A 486 51.51 2.78 4.62
C ASP A 486 51.72 1.26 4.75
N PHE A 487 50.78 0.43 4.26
CA PHE A 487 50.83 -1.03 4.36
C PHE A 487 51.20 -1.71 3.04
N VAL A 488 51.83 -0.99 2.10
CA VAL A 488 52.42 -1.57 0.89
C VAL A 488 53.42 -2.66 1.29
N GLY A 489 53.25 -3.87 0.75
CA GLY A 489 54.03 -5.06 1.13
C GLY A 489 53.45 -5.89 2.28
N HIS A 490 52.45 -5.38 3.01
CA HIS A 490 51.71 -6.10 4.06
C HIS A 490 50.23 -6.33 3.71
N GLU A 491 49.91 -6.32 2.42
CA GLU A 491 48.54 -6.43 1.89
C GLU A 491 47.85 -7.75 2.29
N ASN A 492 48.62 -8.80 2.59
CA ASN A 492 48.12 -10.11 3.02
C ASN A 492 47.26 -10.06 4.31
N HIS A 493 47.42 -9.02 5.13
CA HIS A 493 46.66 -8.85 6.38
C HIS A 493 45.34 -8.10 6.18
N ILE A 494 45.19 -7.38 5.06
CA ILE A 494 44.03 -6.56 4.74
C ILE A 494 43.00 -7.38 3.96
N THR A 495 41.72 -7.18 4.27
CA THR A 495 40.61 -7.88 3.60
C THR A 495 39.70 -6.88 2.89
N PHE A 496 40.03 -6.56 1.64
CA PHE A 496 39.16 -5.80 0.75
C PHE A 496 38.51 -6.72 -0.27
N ALA A 497 37.18 -6.64 -0.38
CA ALA A 497 36.39 -7.55 -1.18
C ALA A 497 35.28 -6.84 -1.97
N GLU A 498 35.09 -7.28 -3.21
CA GLU A 498 34.03 -6.85 -4.10
C GLU A 498 33.30 -8.10 -4.62
N TYR A 499 31.97 -8.15 -4.53
CA TYR A 499 31.20 -9.32 -4.97
C TYR A 499 29.89 -8.93 -5.66
N GLY A 500 29.76 -9.34 -6.93
CA GLY A 500 28.54 -9.12 -7.72
C GLY A 500 28.15 -7.65 -7.89
N ASN A 501 29.13 -6.73 -7.77
CA ASN A 501 28.94 -5.32 -8.04
C ASN A 501 28.74 -5.09 -9.55
N PHE A 502 28.06 -4.01 -9.89
CA PHE A 502 27.73 -3.68 -11.29
C PHE A 502 27.88 -2.19 -11.55
N GLY A 503 27.88 -1.79 -12.82
CA GLY A 503 28.10 -0.42 -13.25
C GLY A 503 29.51 -0.18 -13.83
N PRO A 504 29.76 0.98 -14.45
CA PRO A 504 31.00 1.24 -15.18
C PRO A 504 32.27 1.28 -14.30
N GLY A 505 32.16 1.56 -13.00
CA GLY A 505 33.29 1.51 -12.07
C GLY A 505 33.53 0.13 -11.41
N ALA A 506 32.73 -0.88 -11.76
CA ALA A 506 32.77 -2.20 -11.14
C ALA A 506 33.73 -3.19 -11.83
N ASP A 507 34.42 -2.78 -12.90
CA ASP A 507 35.43 -3.64 -13.54
C ASP A 507 36.62 -3.87 -12.60
N THR A 508 36.89 -5.15 -12.29
CA THR A 508 37.94 -5.58 -11.37
C THR A 508 39.26 -5.95 -12.06
N SER A 509 39.33 -5.90 -13.39
CA SER A 509 40.51 -6.36 -14.17
C SER A 509 41.83 -5.66 -13.82
N ARG A 510 41.76 -4.43 -13.30
CA ARG A 510 42.91 -3.56 -12.98
C ARG A 510 43.07 -3.26 -11.49
N ARG A 511 42.44 -4.03 -10.61
CA ARG A 511 42.52 -3.81 -9.15
C ARG A 511 43.94 -4.06 -8.63
N SER A 512 44.42 -3.18 -7.77
CA SER A 512 45.80 -3.15 -7.25
C SER A 512 46.07 -4.17 -6.14
N ILE A 513 45.06 -4.43 -5.31
CA ILE A 513 45.14 -5.39 -4.19
C ILE A 513 44.45 -6.67 -4.64
N ASN A 514 45.01 -7.83 -4.27
CA ASN A 514 44.38 -9.14 -4.45
C ASN A 514 43.03 -9.16 -3.71
N VAL A 515 41.99 -8.66 -4.38
CA VAL A 515 40.60 -8.81 -3.98
C VAL A 515 40.41 -10.31 -3.84
N THR A 516 40.13 -10.80 -2.63
CA THR A 516 39.99 -12.23 -2.37
C THR A 516 38.82 -12.78 -3.17
N GLY A 517 39.09 -13.18 -4.41
CA GLY A 517 38.13 -13.53 -5.46
C GLY A 517 37.47 -14.89 -5.28
N LYS A 518 37.49 -15.46 -4.08
CA LYS A 518 36.80 -16.71 -3.74
C LYS A 518 36.09 -16.59 -2.38
N TRP A 519 35.13 -15.68 -2.30
CA TRP A 519 34.07 -15.82 -1.28
C TRP A 519 33.08 -16.90 -1.74
N ASP A 520 33.48 -18.17 -1.58
CA ASP A 520 32.63 -19.35 -1.89
C ASP A 520 31.58 -19.61 -0.79
N LYS A 521 31.63 -18.85 0.31
CA LYS A 521 30.64 -18.95 1.39
C LYS A 521 29.57 -17.88 1.18
N PRO A 522 28.27 -18.23 1.14
CA PRO A 522 27.22 -17.23 1.15
C PRO A 522 27.46 -16.31 2.37
N LEU A 523 27.24 -15.01 2.18
CA LEU A 523 27.33 -13.90 3.16
C LEU A 523 26.73 -14.24 4.56
N ASN A 524 25.91 -15.30 4.61
CA ASN A 524 25.14 -15.84 5.73
C ASN A 524 25.92 -16.46 6.90
N SER A 525 27.21 -16.84 6.79
CA SER A 525 27.84 -17.63 7.88
C SER A 525 28.91 -16.91 8.71
N VAL A 526 29.45 -15.76 8.27
CA VAL A 526 30.60 -15.12 8.96
C VAL A 526 30.39 -13.63 9.29
N MET A 527 29.56 -12.90 8.55
CA MET A 527 29.29 -11.47 8.82
C MET A 527 27.82 -11.15 9.04
N ILE A 528 26.91 -11.98 8.53
CA ILE A 528 25.50 -11.92 8.88
C ILE A 528 25.25 -12.91 10.01
N ALA A 529 25.70 -12.56 11.21
CA ALA A 529 24.79 -12.81 12.32
C ALA A 529 23.55 -12.00 11.96
N ARG A 530 22.50 -12.67 11.49
CA ARG A 530 21.12 -12.16 11.54
C ARG A 530 20.84 -12.00 13.01
N SER A 531 21.38 -10.95 13.58
CA SER A 531 21.42 -10.76 14.99
C SER A 531 20.01 -10.34 15.35
N ASP A 532 19.33 -11.17 16.14
CA ASP A 532 17.93 -11.05 16.52
C ASP A 532 17.55 -9.62 16.92
N TRP A 533 18.52 -8.83 17.41
CA TRP A 533 18.36 -7.40 17.70
C TRP A 533 17.96 -6.51 16.52
N ILE A 534 18.38 -6.76 15.26
CA ILE A 534 17.92 -5.97 14.10
C ILE A 534 16.44 -6.26 13.85
N TYR A 535 16.03 -7.52 13.99
CA TYR A 535 14.62 -7.92 13.89
C TYR A 535 13.80 -7.33 15.05
N GLU A 536 14.32 -7.36 16.28
CA GLU A 536 13.70 -6.74 17.46
C GLU A 536 13.58 -5.22 17.33
N GLN A 537 14.60 -4.52 16.83
CA GLN A 537 14.51 -3.08 16.59
C GLN A 537 13.58 -2.73 15.41
N SER A 538 13.47 -3.60 14.41
CA SER A 538 12.43 -3.50 13.37
C SER A 538 11.02 -3.81 13.92
N LYS A 539 10.90 -4.44 15.09
CA LYS A 539 9.62 -4.67 15.78
C LYS A 539 9.19 -3.40 16.53
N VAL A 540 10.12 -2.74 17.23
CA VAL A 540 9.94 -1.37 17.79
C VAL A 540 9.59 -0.36 16.68
N GLU A 541 10.09 -0.56 15.46
CA GLU A 541 9.72 0.21 14.25
C GLU A 541 8.25 0.03 13.84
N LYS A 542 7.76 -1.22 13.83
CA LYS A 542 6.39 -1.54 13.37
C LYS A 542 5.32 -0.95 14.29
N GLU A 543 5.63 -0.70 15.55
CA GLU A 543 4.69 -0.15 16.52
C GLU A 543 4.37 1.34 16.31
N LEU A 544 5.17 2.13 15.58
CA LEU A 544 4.75 3.47 15.12
C LEU A 544 3.78 3.43 13.92
N THR A 545 3.66 2.28 13.25
CA THR A 545 2.64 2.01 12.21
C THR A 545 1.25 1.76 12.82
N HIS A 546 1.20 1.54 14.14
CA HIS A 546 -0.02 1.37 14.93
C HIS A 546 -1.02 2.50 14.73
N MET A 547 -0.57 3.74 14.57
CA MET A 547 -1.50 4.86 14.32
C MET A 547 -2.07 4.85 12.91
N ILE A 548 -1.34 4.37 11.91
CA ILE A 548 -1.76 4.44 10.49
C ILE A 548 -2.74 3.32 10.15
N PHE A 549 -2.52 2.11 10.66
CA PHE A 549 -3.35 0.95 10.36
C PHE A 549 -4.84 1.13 10.69
N PRO A 550 -5.25 1.71 11.82
CA PRO A 550 -6.65 2.01 12.12
C PRO A 550 -7.30 2.95 11.10
N TYR A 551 -6.59 3.97 10.60
CA TYR A 551 -7.11 4.84 9.55
C TYR A 551 -7.19 4.12 8.21
N VAL A 552 -6.19 3.30 7.89
CA VAL A 552 -6.20 2.43 6.71
C VAL A 552 -7.38 1.45 6.82
N ILE A 553 -7.50 0.70 7.89
CA ILE A 553 -8.60 -0.26 8.15
C ILE A 553 -9.95 0.45 8.09
N LYS A 554 -10.11 1.65 8.66
CA LYS A 554 -11.34 2.44 8.52
C LYS A 554 -11.63 2.85 7.08
N ALA A 555 -10.62 3.30 6.33
CA ALA A 555 -10.75 3.66 4.92
C ALA A 555 -11.15 2.45 4.07
N TYR A 556 -10.54 1.29 4.30
CA TYR A 556 -10.87 0.04 3.62
C TYR A 556 -12.21 -0.54 4.07
N GLY A 557 -12.59 -0.35 5.33
CA GLY A 557 -13.94 -0.64 5.82
C GLY A 557 -15.03 0.12 5.07
N GLY A 558 -14.74 1.34 4.59
CA GLY A 558 -15.63 2.10 3.71
C GLY A 558 -15.69 1.58 2.25
N ILE A 559 -14.71 0.81 1.79
CA ILE A 559 -14.66 0.26 0.43
C ILE A 559 -15.55 -0.99 0.28
N LEU A 560 -15.98 -1.60 1.40
CA LEU A 560 -16.86 -2.77 1.45
C LEU A 560 -16.35 -3.99 0.63
N ASP A 561 -15.03 -4.15 0.53
CA ASP A 561 -14.40 -5.31 -0.13
C ASP A 561 -13.69 -6.20 0.88
N VAL A 562 -14.35 -7.30 1.24
CA VAL A 562 -13.88 -8.28 2.22
C VAL A 562 -12.50 -8.85 1.87
N ARG A 563 -12.16 -8.97 0.58
CA ARG A 563 -10.86 -9.56 0.18
C ARG A 563 -9.70 -8.61 0.47
N LEU A 564 -9.91 -7.31 0.26
CA LEU A 564 -8.92 -6.30 0.62
C LEU A 564 -8.80 -6.18 2.15
N GLY A 565 -9.93 -6.26 2.85
CA GLY A 565 -9.96 -6.37 4.31
C GLY A 565 -9.17 -7.58 4.83
N ASP A 566 -9.32 -8.75 4.21
CA ASP A 566 -8.57 -9.96 4.57
C ASP A 566 -7.07 -9.84 4.31
N VAL A 567 -6.67 -9.15 3.23
CA VAL A 567 -5.24 -8.87 2.94
C VAL A 567 -4.65 -7.95 4.01
N ILE A 568 -5.37 -6.89 4.39
CA ILE A 568 -4.95 -5.96 5.45
C ILE A 568 -4.93 -6.66 6.80
N HIS A 569 -5.94 -7.47 7.12
CA HIS A 569 -5.96 -8.27 8.33
C HIS A 569 -4.78 -9.25 8.38
N GLY A 570 -4.46 -9.92 7.26
CA GLY A 570 -3.28 -10.76 7.14
C GLY A 570 -1.96 -9.99 7.29
N MET A 571 -1.90 -8.73 6.84
CA MET A 571 -0.76 -7.84 7.12
C MET A 571 -0.68 -7.49 8.60
N VAL A 572 -1.79 -7.13 9.24
CA VAL A 572 -1.87 -6.83 10.68
C VAL A 572 -1.40 -8.02 11.52
N ILE A 573 -1.81 -9.24 11.16
CA ILE A 573 -1.36 -10.49 11.82
C ILE A 573 0.15 -10.70 11.60
N LYS A 574 0.65 -10.59 10.37
CA LYS A 574 2.09 -10.73 10.06
C LYS A 574 2.96 -9.69 10.77
N LEU A 575 2.39 -8.53 11.08
CA LEU A 575 3.06 -7.46 11.82
C LEU A 575 2.91 -7.60 13.34
N GLY A 576 2.12 -8.56 13.83
CA GLY A 576 1.86 -8.78 15.26
C GLY A 576 0.94 -7.74 15.90
N LEU A 577 0.30 -6.88 15.10
CA LEU A 577 -0.53 -5.77 15.55
C LEU A 577 -1.95 -6.17 15.95
N VAL A 578 -2.30 -7.46 15.85
CA VAL A 578 -3.66 -7.97 16.17
C VAL A 578 -3.95 -8.00 17.68
N LEU A 579 -2.90 -8.03 18.51
CA LEU A 579 -3.01 -8.01 19.98
C LEU A 579 -3.35 -6.63 20.53
N ASP A 580 -3.29 -5.61 19.68
CA ASP A 580 -3.55 -4.24 20.08
C ASP A 580 -5.05 -3.92 20.04
N VAL A 581 -5.54 -3.31 21.12
CA VAL A 581 -6.97 -2.98 21.31
C VAL A 581 -7.48 -1.96 20.29
N PHE A 582 -6.67 -0.98 19.88
CA PHE A 582 -7.07 0.08 18.96
C PHE A 582 -7.16 -0.42 17.52
N VAL A 583 -6.20 -1.25 17.09
CA VAL A 583 -6.21 -1.93 15.79
C VAL A 583 -7.31 -3.01 15.75
N GLY A 584 -7.48 -3.75 16.85
CA GLY A 584 -8.56 -4.73 17.03
C GLY A 584 -9.94 -4.11 16.88
N ASN A 585 -10.20 -2.99 17.56
CA ASN A 585 -11.46 -2.23 17.44
C ASN A 585 -11.72 -1.76 16.00
N ALA A 586 -10.68 -1.30 15.30
CA ALA A 586 -10.81 -0.92 13.89
C ALA A 586 -11.16 -2.11 12.98
N LEU A 587 -10.56 -3.29 13.22
CA LEU A 587 -10.86 -4.52 12.48
C LEU A 587 -12.29 -5.02 12.76
N VAL A 588 -12.75 -4.97 14.02
CA VAL A 588 -14.13 -5.30 14.39
C VAL A 588 -15.11 -4.41 13.64
N GLY A 589 -14.90 -3.09 13.65
CA GLY A 589 -15.74 -2.15 12.90
C GLY A 589 -15.68 -2.34 11.38
N MET A 590 -14.52 -2.75 10.83
CA MET A 590 -14.38 -3.08 9.42
C MET A 590 -15.21 -4.33 9.04
N TYR A 591 -15.11 -5.40 9.83
CA TYR A 591 -15.89 -6.62 9.60
C TYR A 591 -17.39 -6.44 9.86
N GLY A 592 -17.76 -5.58 10.80
CA GLY A 592 -19.13 -5.14 11.03
C GLY A 592 -19.75 -4.50 9.79
N LYS A 593 -19.07 -3.49 9.23
CA LYS A 593 -19.50 -2.85 7.96
C LYS A 593 -19.59 -3.82 6.79
N TYR A 594 -18.79 -4.87 6.79
CA TYR A 594 -18.85 -5.92 5.77
C TYR A 594 -20.00 -6.91 5.98
N GLY A 595 -20.71 -6.86 7.12
CA GLY A 595 -21.76 -7.80 7.50
C GLY A 595 -21.24 -9.21 7.78
N VAL A 596 -19.98 -9.34 8.25
CA VAL A 596 -19.35 -10.65 8.53
C VAL A 596 -19.10 -10.79 10.03
N VAL A 597 -20.17 -11.06 10.78
CA VAL A 597 -20.18 -11.10 12.25
C VAL A 597 -19.23 -12.19 12.80
N ASP A 598 -19.19 -13.36 12.18
CA ASP A 598 -18.31 -14.46 12.63
C ASP A 598 -16.81 -14.07 12.63
N LYS A 599 -16.38 -13.24 11.67
CA LYS A 599 -14.99 -12.75 11.63
C LYS A 599 -14.76 -11.65 12.65
N ALA A 600 -15.74 -10.78 12.89
CA ALA A 600 -15.67 -9.77 13.94
C ALA A 600 -15.56 -10.41 15.33
N MET A 601 -16.39 -11.43 15.60
CA MET A 601 -16.35 -12.26 16.82
C MET A 601 -14.99 -12.92 17.04
N LYS A 602 -14.41 -13.51 15.98
CA LYS A 602 -13.07 -14.10 16.07
C LYS A 602 -12.01 -13.06 16.42
N VAL A 603 -12.01 -11.89 15.76
CA VAL A 603 -11.07 -10.82 16.08
C VAL A 603 -11.24 -10.35 17.53
N PHE A 604 -12.49 -10.14 17.96
CA PHE A 604 -12.80 -9.75 19.34
C PHE A 604 -12.34 -10.78 20.37
N GLY A 605 -12.55 -12.07 20.11
CA GLY A 605 -12.09 -13.16 21.00
C GLY A 605 -10.58 -13.38 21.01
N PHE A 606 -9.86 -12.92 19.99
CA PHE A 606 -8.40 -12.95 19.94
C PHE A 606 -7.75 -11.74 20.65
N MET A 607 -8.51 -10.72 21.01
CA MET A 607 -7.98 -9.55 21.71
C MET A 607 -7.72 -9.88 23.18
N PRO A 608 -6.49 -9.64 23.71
CA PRO A 608 -6.15 -9.94 25.09
C PRO A 608 -6.79 -8.98 26.10
N GLU A 609 -7.10 -7.75 25.67
CA GLU A 609 -7.80 -6.74 26.45
C GLU A 609 -8.94 -6.15 25.63
N THR A 610 -10.12 -5.98 26.23
CA THR A 610 -11.31 -5.37 25.61
C THR A 610 -11.72 -4.15 26.43
N ASN A 611 -12.03 -3.03 25.77
CA ASN A 611 -12.50 -1.81 26.43
C ASN A 611 -13.94 -1.46 26.01
N LEU A 612 -14.51 -0.41 26.60
CA LEU A 612 -15.86 0.09 26.28
C LEU A 612 -16.06 0.30 24.76
N VAL A 613 -15.03 0.76 24.05
CA VAL A 613 -15.09 0.97 22.59
C VAL A 613 -15.17 -0.36 21.83
N SER A 614 -14.48 -1.40 22.32
CA SER A 614 -14.55 -2.77 21.77
C SER A 614 -15.97 -3.33 21.86
N TRP A 615 -16.59 -3.21 23.03
CA TRP A 615 -17.95 -3.67 23.29
C TRP A 615 -18.99 -2.88 22.50
N ASN A 616 -18.89 -1.54 22.47
CA ASN A 616 -19.75 -0.69 21.64
C ASN A 616 -19.63 -1.05 20.15
N SER A 617 -18.43 -1.34 19.67
CA SER A 617 -18.21 -1.75 18.27
C SER A 617 -18.88 -3.09 17.97
N MET A 618 -18.84 -4.05 18.89
CA MET A 618 -19.55 -5.32 18.73
C MET A 618 -21.07 -5.15 18.77
N ILE A 619 -21.61 -4.32 19.66
CA ILE A 619 -23.04 -4.01 19.71
C ILE A 619 -23.50 -3.39 18.38
N CYS A 620 -22.73 -2.46 17.80
CA CYS A 620 -23.02 -1.91 16.48
C CYS A 620 -23.01 -2.99 15.38
N VAL A 621 -22.04 -3.92 15.41
CA VAL A 621 -21.96 -5.03 14.45
C VAL A 621 -23.22 -5.90 14.51
N PHE A 622 -23.73 -6.20 15.70
CA PHE A 622 -24.94 -7.00 15.86
C PHE A 622 -26.23 -6.21 15.53
N SER A 623 -26.27 -4.91 15.81
CA SER A 623 -27.40 -4.02 15.48
C SER A 623 -27.62 -3.88 13.97
N GLU A 624 -26.52 -3.87 13.19
CA GLU A 624 -26.59 -3.76 11.73
C GLU A 624 -27.00 -5.07 11.03
N GLU A 625 -26.91 -6.22 11.70
CA GLU A 625 -27.31 -7.51 11.16
C GLU A 625 -28.84 -7.70 11.31
N LYS A 626 -29.61 -7.24 10.31
CA LYS A 626 -31.08 -7.36 10.25
C LYS A 626 -31.60 -8.80 10.06
N LYS A 627 -31.12 -9.76 10.85
CA LYS A 627 -31.64 -11.14 10.88
C LYS A 627 -32.06 -11.52 12.30
N THR A 628 -33.36 -11.76 12.42
CA THR A 628 -34.19 -12.13 13.57
C THR A 628 -33.80 -13.40 14.35
N GLU A 629 -32.59 -13.95 14.19
CA GLU A 629 -32.23 -15.25 14.77
C GLU A 629 -31.20 -15.18 15.92
N ARG A 630 -30.57 -14.02 16.17
CA ARG A 630 -29.58 -13.84 17.27
C ARG A 630 -29.88 -12.68 18.21
N GLU A 631 -31.10 -12.15 18.23
CA GLU A 631 -31.52 -11.09 19.18
C GLU A 631 -31.34 -11.51 20.65
N LYS A 632 -31.45 -12.81 20.96
CA LYS A 632 -31.25 -13.34 22.31
C LYS A 632 -29.78 -13.28 22.76
N GLU A 633 -28.82 -13.41 21.85
CA GLU A 633 -27.38 -13.32 22.17
C GLU A 633 -26.95 -11.87 22.39
N THR A 634 -27.47 -10.92 21.61
CA THR A 634 -27.28 -9.48 21.87
C THR A 634 -27.86 -9.08 23.22
N GLN A 635 -29.02 -9.62 23.58
CA GLN A 635 -29.65 -9.34 24.87
C GLN A 635 -28.86 -9.94 26.03
N LEU A 636 -28.31 -11.16 25.88
CA LEU A 636 -27.43 -11.81 26.84
C LEU A 636 -26.07 -11.09 27.02
N ILE A 637 -25.49 -10.57 25.92
CA ILE A 637 -24.27 -9.76 25.96
C ILE A 637 -24.53 -8.42 26.66
N MET A 638 -25.66 -7.78 26.39
CA MET A 638 -26.07 -6.54 27.07
C MET A 638 -26.34 -6.78 28.56
N THR A 639 -26.94 -7.90 28.95
CA THR A 639 -27.15 -8.25 30.38
C THR A 639 -25.82 -8.54 31.08
N ASN A 640 -24.89 -9.24 30.42
CA ASN A 640 -23.57 -9.53 31.00
C ASN A 640 -22.68 -8.27 31.09
N LEU A 641 -22.83 -7.29 30.18
CA LEU A 641 -22.13 -6.00 30.28
C LEU A 641 -22.65 -5.15 31.46
N PHE A 642 -23.95 -5.24 31.72
CA PHE A 642 -24.62 -4.58 32.85
C PHE A 642 -24.11 -5.06 34.23
N VAL A 643 -23.61 -6.29 34.32
CA VAL A 643 -23.14 -6.90 35.58
C VAL A 643 -21.68 -6.55 35.91
N VAL A 644 -20.85 -6.20 34.92
CA VAL A 644 -19.39 -6.09 35.11
C VAL A 644 -18.89 -4.65 35.30
N HIS A 645 -19.58 -3.62 34.79
CA HIS A 645 -19.07 -2.24 34.83
C HIS A 645 -20.14 -1.17 35.19
N CYS A 646 -20.44 -1.06 36.49
CA CYS A 646 -20.95 0.12 37.21
C CYS A 646 -22.46 0.49 37.08
N PRO A 647 -23.17 0.86 38.17
CA PRO A 647 -24.64 1.02 38.20
C PRO A 647 -25.18 2.41 37.79
N LEU A 648 -24.36 3.32 37.25
CA LEU A 648 -24.70 4.75 37.15
C LEU A 648 -25.25 5.23 35.79
N ILE A 649 -25.58 4.33 34.86
CA ILE A 649 -26.11 4.68 33.53
C ILE A 649 -27.66 4.51 33.37
N PRO A 650 -28.53 4.64 34.40
CA PRO A 650 -29.97 4.81 34.12
C PRO A 650 -30.32 6.20 33.54
N MET A 651 -29.48 7.22 33.71
CA MET A 651 -29.85 8.62 33.38
C MET A 651 -29.62 9.05 31.93
N LEU A 652 -28.76 8.34 31.16
CA LEU A 652 -28.37 8.78 29.81
C LEU A 652 -29.07 8.03 28.67
N LEU A 653 -29.85 6.98 28.96
CA LEU A 653 -30.58 6.20 27.95
C LEU A 653 -32.01 6.70 27.68
N THR A 654 -32.40 7.85 28.22
CA THR A 654 -33.69 8.49 27.90
C THR A 654 -33.70 9.20 26.53
N TYR A 655 -32.54 9.39 25.88
CA TYR A 655 -32.44 10.20 24.66
C TYR A 655 -32.43 9.44 23.31
N SER A 656 -32.83 8.16 23.28
CA SER A 656 -33.00 7.44 22.00
C SER A 656 -34.24 6.54 21.93
N PHE A 657 -35.28 6.88 22.70
CA PHE A 657 -36.60 6.24 22.69
C PHE A 657 -37.46 6.66 21.47
N SER A 658 -37.00 6.39 20.26
CA SER A 658 -37.84 6.47 19.05
C SER A 658 -37.91 5.13 18.28
N ALA A 659 -37.05 4.17 18.62
CA ALA A 659 -37.02 2.87 17.96
C ALA A 659 -37.82 1.76 18.68
N ILE A 660 -38.22 1.97 19.94
CA ILE A 660 -38.87 0.94 20.79
C ILE A 660 -40.40 1.03 20.78
N GLU A 661 -41.00 2.20 20.51
CA GLU A 661 -42.48 2.33 20.44
C GLU A 661 -43.10 1.52 19.28
N ASN A 662 -42.36 1.30 18.20
CA ASN A 662 -42.83 0.46 17.09
C ASN A 662 -42.78 -1.05 17.40
N PHE A 663 -42.22 -1.46 18.53
CA PHE A 663 -42.12 -2.87 18.93
C PHE A 663 -43.23 -3.31 19.89
N PHE A 664 -43.69 -2.43 20.78
CA PHE A 664 -44.78 -2.75 21.71
C PHE A 664 -46.18 -2.66 21.09
N GLY A 665 -46.37 -1.91 20.00
CA GLY A 665 -47.69 -1.77 19.34
C GLY A 665 -48.22 -3.01 18.61
N SER A 666 -47.41 -4.08 18.47
CA SER A 666 -47.82 -5.32 17.77
C SER A 666 -47.95 -6.55 18.67
N PHE A 667 -47.79 -6.41 19.99
CA PHE A 667 -47.88 -7.55 20.93
C PHE A 667 -49.27 -7.77 21.53
N ASP A 668 -50.21 -6.82 21.40
CA ASP A 668 -51.55 -6.88 22.00
C ASP A 668 -52.64 -7.62 21.19
N ARG A 669 -52.28 -8.49 20.23
CA ARG A 669 -53.29 -9.27 19.46
C ARG A 669 -53.06 -10.77 19.35
N ALA A 670 -52.09 -11.35 20.05
CA ALA A 670 -51.77 -12.77 19.89
C ALA A 670 -51.65 -13.56 21.20
N VAL A 671 -52.28 -13.10 22.29
CA VAL A 671 -52.41 -13.88 23.54
C VAL A 671 -53.86 -13.80 24.05
N VAL A 672 -54.80 -14.30 23.25
CA VAL A 672 -56.08 -14.87 23.72
C VAL A 672 -56.40 -16.04 22.78
N ASN A 673 -56.17 -17.26 23.30
CA ASN A 673 -56.58 -18.61 22.86
C ASN A 673 -55.42 -19.60 22.86
#